data_AF-A0A8X7UMR4-F1
#
_entry.id   AF-A0A8X7UMR4-F1
#
_cell.length_a   1.000
_cell.length_b   1.000
_cell.length_c   1.000
_cell.angle_alpha   90.00
_cell.angle_beta   90.00
_cell.angle_gamma   90.00
#
_symmetry.space_group_name_H-M   'P 1'
#
loop_
_entity.id
_entity.type
_entity.pdbx_description
1 polymer ?
#
loop_
_entity_poly.entity_id
_entity_poly.type
_entity_poly.pdbx_seq_one_letter_code
_entity_poly.pdbx_strand_id
1 'polypeptide(L)'
;MHGTRANKEWLRPWLEAYASRGYVAIGLDSRYHGERADSKTAYQDALISSWKKGDTMPFIFDTVWDLIKLAEYLTQRKDIDPQRIGITGMHAWFAAAVDTRYSVAAPLIGVQGFRWAIDNDAWQARVDSLKPVFEAPGLVSQFDAAYSVPVTAPRPLYLLKGAKDPRCPLGGLVVPLKRAKKAYKKTASPRNFKMETLTNETDELRSEFLHVLPCQRSAKVLVKNCTLFLLVSNLLITGAMETHEAVHFRSQFLHALLSRRSAPVPLVAECSKPVANPVFQSAVPSLAATESCPKEHMDNLKSMLKEENIHLHTEAGEQGRLPLLILSLKDKSVERRPAVVFMHASDANKEWLRPFLEAYASRGYVAIGLDSRYHGERADSKTAYRDALISSWKNGNTMPFIFDTVWDLIKLAEYLTQRKDIDPQRIGITGISLGGMQAWFAAAVDTRYSVAVPLIGVQGFRWAIENDAASKIARIDMGKSEIDKEVVKKVWGRIAPGIASQFDAPYSVPVIAPRPLYLLNGAEDPRCPLGGLVVPVKRAKKAYKKTPANFKVWDLIKLAEYLTQRKDIDPQRIGITGISLGGMQAWFAAAVDTRYSVAVPLIGVQGFRWAIENDAWQARVDSLKPLFEVARIDMGKSEIDKEVVKKVWGRIAPGIASQFDAPYSVPVIAPRPLYLLNGAEDPRCPLGGLVVPVKRAKKAYKKTPANFKFVAEEGVGHTVTSFMIKESSDWFDKFLKQGNMTSH
;
A
#
# COMPACT_ATOMS: atom_id res chain seq x y z
N MET A 1 -27.34 9.38 -7.88
CA MET A 1 -26.39 10.49 -8.13
C MET A 1 -27.02 11.54 -9.02
N HIS A 2 -26.81 12.82 -8.74
CA HIS A 2 -27.30 13.91 -9.59
C HIS A 2 -26.35 14.18 -10.77
N GLY A 3 -26.83 14.88 -11.80
CA GLY A 3 -26.00 15.32 -12.94
C GLY A 3 -25.24 16.62 -12.66
N THR A 4 -24.40 17.05 -13.61
CA THR A 4 -23.72 18.36 -13.55
C THR A 4 -24.73 19.48 -13.41
N ARG A 5 -24.50 20.43 -12.48
CA ARG A 5 -25.39 21.56 -12.14
C ARG A 5 -26.65 21.23 -11.30
N ALA A 6 -26.79 20.01 -10.82
CA ALA A 6 -27.80 19.62 -9.83
C ALA A 6 -27.16 19.39 -8.44
N ASN A 7 -27.97 19.05 -7.45
CA ASN A 7 -27.57 18.73 -6.08
C ASN A 7 -28.41 17.55 -5.53
N LYS A 8 -28.17 17.13 -4.29
CA LYS A 8 -28.91 16.04 -3.67
C LYS A 8 -30.41 16.31 -3.52
N GLU A 9 -30.82 17.56 -3.37
CA GLU A 9 -32.24 17.93 -3.23
C GLU A 9 -33.02 17.67 -4.52
N TRP A 10 -32.39 17.87 -5.68
CA TRP A 10 -32.96 17.50 -6.98
C TRP A 10 -33.28 15.99 -7.08
N LEU A 11 -32.63 15.14 -6.29
CA LEU A 11 -32.89 13.69 -6.27
C LEU A 11 -34.13 13.32 -5.44
N ARG A 12 -34.75 14.24 -4.70
CA ARG A 12 -35.85 13.93 -3.77
C ARG A 12 -36.98 13.06 -4.38
N PRO A 13 -37.50 13.35 -5.60
CA PRO A 13 -38.54 12.50 -6.20
C PRO A 13 -38.07 11.07 -6.52
N TRP A 14 -36.76 10.88 -6.75
CA TRP A 14 -36.15 9.57 -6.95
C TRP A 14 -36.02 8.84 -5.61
N LEU A 15 -35.57 9.53 -4.57
CA LEU A 15 -35.43 8.96 -3.23
C LEU A 15 -36.78 8.50 -2.68
N GLU A 16 -37.83 9.29 -2.87
CA GLU A 16 -39.21 8.94 -2.50
C GLU A 16 -39.71 7.71 -3.27
N ALA A 17 -39.46 7.64 -4.58
CA ALA A 17 -39.85 6.49 -5.40
C ALA A 17 -39.13 5.18 -5.00
N TYR A 18 -37.90 5.29 -4.49
CA TYR A 18 -37.16 4.15 -3.97
C TYR A 18 -37.62 3.75 -2.56
N ALA A 19 -37.82 4.73 -1.68
CA ALA A 19 -38.32 4.51 -0.34
C ALA A 19 -39.69 3.84 -0.36
N SER A 20 -40.59 4.24 -1.27
CA SER A 20 -41.91 3.61 -1.43
C SER A 20 -41.86 2.16 -1.92
N ARG A 21 -40.72 1.71 -2.42
CA ARG A 21 -40.45 0.32 -2.84
C ARG A 21 -39.67 -0.49 -1.79
N GLY A 22 -39.51 0.04 -0.58
CA GLY A 22 -38.82 -0.61 0.52
C GLY A 22 -37.29 -0.50 0.49
N TYR A 23 -36.73 0.39 -0.34
CA TYR A 23 -35.29 0.67 -0.34
C TYR A 23 -34.95 1.77 0.67
N VAL A 24 -33.80 1.63 1.34
CA VAL A 24 -33.14 2.79 1.93
C VAL A 24 -32.46 3.58 0.81
N ALA A 25 -33.06 4.71 0.44
CA ALA A 25 -32.59 5.55 -0.66
C ALA A 25 -31.68 6.69 -0.16
N ILE A 26 -30.53 6.88 -0.81
CA ILE A 26 -29.52 7.88 -0.40
C ILE A 26 -29.18 8.78 -1.58
N GLY A 27 -29.33 10.09 -1.38
CA GLY A 27 -28.82 11.14 -2.26
C GLY A 27 -27.58 11.78 -1.67
N LEU A 28 -26.57 12.04 -2.50
CA LEU A 28 -25.36 12.76 -2.08
C LEU A 28 -25.04 13.90 -3.03
N ASP A 29 -24.44 14.95 -2.47
CA ASP A 29 -23.80 16.01 -3.22
C ASP A 29 -22.42 15.54 -3.69
N SER A 30 -22.20 15.57 -5.00
CA SER A 30 -20.87 15.34 -5.59
C SER A 30 -19.90 16.42 -5.10
N ARG A 31 -18.60 16.16 -5.12
CA ARG A 31 -17.59 17.18 -4.77
C ARG A 31 -17.84 18.46 -5.59
N TYR A 32 -17.73 19.63 -4.95
CA TYR A 32 -17.97 20.94 -5.57
C TYR A 32 -19.42 21.20 -6.04
N HIS A 33 -20.41 20.44 -5.54
CA HIS A 33 -21.84 20.65 -5.79
C HIS A 33 -22.61 20.75 -4.48
N GLY A 34 -23.81 21.34 -4.52
CA GLY A 34 -24.72 21.44 -3.37
C GLY A 34 -24.04 22.04 -2.13
N GLU A 35 -24.15 21.37 -0.98
CA GLU A 35 -23.51 21.80 0.28
C GLU A 35 -21.98 21.75 0.26
N ARG A 36 -21.41 21.15 -0.79
CA ARG A 36 -19.96 20.95 -0.95
C ARG A 36 -19.36 21.96 -1.92
N ALA A 37 -20.12 22.97 -2.32
CA ALA A 37 -19.68 24.09 -3.14
C ALA A 37 -19.59 25.35 -2.27
N ASP A 38 -18.44 26.01 -2.26
CA ASP A 38 -18.24 27.30 -1.59
C ASP A 38 -18.71 28.50 -2.43
N SER A 39 -19.06 28.24 -3.70
CA SER A 39 -19.50 29.24 -4.66
C SER A 39 -20.26 28.60 -5.84
N LYS A 40 -20.98 29.40 -6.62
CA LYS A 40 -21.64 28.93 -7.86
C LYS A 40 -20.65 28.44 -8.92
N THR A 41 -19.40 28.91 -8.84
CA THR A 41 -18.31 28.57 -9.76
C THR A 41 -17.38 27.51 -9.19
N ALA A 42 -17.60 27.02 -7.95
CA ALA A 42 -16.72 26.07 -7.27
C ALA A 42 -16.32 24.88 -8.13
N TYR A 43 -17.28 24.34 -8.89
CA TYR A 43 -17.04 23.26 -9.84
C TYR A 43 -16.11 23.66 -11.01
N GLN A 44 -16.28 24.85 -11.59
CA GLN A 44 -15.42 25.37 -12.65
C GLN A 44 -14.04 25.78 -12.12
N ASP A 45 -13.98 26.38 -10.94
CA ASP A 45 -12.74 26.80 -10.28
C ASP A 45 -11.87 25.61 -9.89
N ALA A 46 -12.49 24.52 -9.43
CA ALA A 46 -11.81 23.26 -9.17
C ALA A 46 -11.18 22.66 -10.45
N LEU A 47 -11.88 22.72 -11.58
CA LEU A 47 -11.36 22.28 -12.88
C LEU A 47 -10.18 23.14 -13.36
N ILE A 48 -10.29 24.46 -13.24
CA ILE A 48 -9.23 25.40 -13.64
C ILE A 48 -8.00 25.24 -12.73
N SER A 49 -8.21 25.06 -11.42
CA SER A 49 -7.13 24.81 -10.45
C SER A 49 -6.45 23.47 -10.72
N SER A 50 -7.21 22.41 -11.03
CA SER A 50 -6.66 21.10 -11.38
C SER A 50 -5.76 21.19 -12.62
N TRP A 51 -6.21 21.91 -13.67
CA TRP A 51 -5.41 22.12 -14.88
C TRP A 51 -4.13 22.94 -14.62
N LYS A 52 -4.21 24.05 -13.88
CA LYS A 52 -3.06 24.95 -13.64
C LYS A 52 -1.97 24.36 -12.74
N LYS A 53 -2.35 23.53 -11.76
CA LYS A 53 -1.42 23.02 -10.74
C LYS A 53 -0.92 21.61 -11.04
N GLY A 54 -1.59 20.85 -11.92
CA GLY A 54 -1.24 19.47 -12.23
C GLY A 54 -1.34 18.50 -11.05
N ASP A 55 -1.92 18.94 -9.93
CA ASP A 55 -1.77 18.29 -8.62
C ASP A 55 -2.84 17.23 -8.31
N THR A 56 -3.89 17.00 -9.12
CA THR A 56 -4.87 15.89 -8.99
C THR A 56 -6.01 15.98 -10.01
N MET A 57 -6.73 14.88 -10.26
CA MET A 57 -8.04 14.81 -10.97
C MET A 57 -9.20 14.75 -9.94
N PRO A 58 -9.64 15.85 -9.33
CA PRO A 58 -10.29 15.81 -8.01
C PRO A 58 -11.82 15.79 -8.04
N PHE A 59 -12.50 15.74 -9.19
CA PHE A 59 -13.98 15.82 -9.18
C PHE A 59 -14.68 14.49 -9.46
N ILE A 60 -14.29 13.76 -10.52
CA ILE A 60 -14.83 12.42 -10.81
C ILE A 60 -14.30 11.42 -9.78
N PHE A 61 -12.98 11.38 -9.57
CA PHE A 61 -12.38 10.36 -8.72
C PHE A 61 -12.62 10.60 -7.23
N ASP A 62 -12.63 11.84 -6.75
CA ASP A 62 -12.96 12.10 -5.34
C ASP A 62 -14.43 11.80 -5.04
N THR A 63 -15.33 12.06 -5.99
CA THR A 63 -16.74 11.65 -5.85
C THR A 63 -16.87 10.12 -5.90
N VAL A 64 -16.10 9.44 -6.75
CA VAL A 64 -16.03 7.97 -6.75
C VAL A 64 -15.44 7.45 -5.43
N TRP A 65 -14.46 8.11 -4.84
CA TRP A 65 -13.93 7.77 -3.53
C TRP A 65 -14.97 7.91 -2.42
N ASP A 66 -15.74 9.00 -2.44
CA ASP A 66 -16.85 9.17 -1.49
C ASP A 66 -17.89 8.04 -1.65
N LEU A 67 -18.14 7.57 -2.89
CA LEU A 67 -19.03 6.43 -3.15
C LEU A 67 -18.49 5.12 -2.58
N ILE A 68 -17.17 4.89 -2.62
CA ILE A 68 -16.52 3.73 -1.96
C ILE A 68 -16.77 3.75 -0.46
N LYS A 69 -16.56 4.92 0.16
CA LYS A 69 -16.78 5.09 1.59
C LYS A 69 -18.24 4.97 1.96
N LEU A 70 -19.14 5.42 1.09
CA LEU A 70 -20.56 5.21 1.27
C LEU A 70 -20.93 3.72 1.19
N ALA A 71 -20.43 2.97 0.21
CA ALA A 71 -20.66 1.53 0.13
C ALA A 71 -20.11 0.79 1.37
N GLU A 72 -18.95 1.20 1.87
CA GLU A 72 -18.36 0.70 3.13
C GLU A 72 -19.29 0.94 4.33
N TYR A 73 -19.73 2.17 4.50
CA TYR A 73 -20.65 2.56 5.55
C TYR A 73 -21.97 1.79 5.47
N LEU A 74 -22.52 1.63 4.26
CA LEU A 74 -23.78 0.89 4.05
C LEU A 74 -23.66 -0.58 4.43
N THR A 75 -22.51 -1.22 4.18
CA THR A 75 -22.31 -2.62 4.60
C THR A 75 -22.23 -2.81 6.12
N GLN A 76 -22.01 -1.75 6.88
CA GLN A 76 -21.94 -1.78 8.35
C GLN A 76 -23.29 -1.50 9.01
N ARG A 77 -24.28 -1.03 8.25
CA ARG A 77 -25.62 -0.70 8.75
C ARG A 77 -26.47 -1.96 8.92
N LYS A 78 -27.03 -2.15 10.10
CA LYS A 78 -27.86 -3.32 10.45
C LYS A 78 -29.18 -3.39 9.65
N ASP A 79 -29.65 -2.25 9.16
CA ASP A 79 -30.90 -2.12 8.39
C ASP A 79 -30.70 -2.29 6.87
N ILE A 80 -29.48 -2.60 6.43
CA ILE A 80 -29.12 -2.76 5.02
C ILE A 80 -28.64 -4.18 4.75
N ASP A 81 -29.14 -4.82 3.69
CA ASP A 81 -28.57 -6.07 3.17
C ASP A 81 -27.29 -5.74 2.37
N PRO A 82 -26.09 -6.16 2.83
CA PRO A 82 -24.83 -5.83 2.18
C PRO A 82 -24.69 -6.47 0.78
N GLN A 83 -25.53 -7.43 0.42
CA GLN A 83 -25.55 -8.04 -0.91
C GLN A 83 -26.49 -7.30 -1.89
N ARG A 84 -27.30 -6.35 -1.41
CA ARG A 84 -28.35 -5.67 -2.20
C ARG A 84 -28.14 -4.15 -2.26
N ILE A 85 -26.91 -3.73 -2.52
CA ILE A 85 -26.57 -2.31 -2.70
C ILE A 85 -26.54 -1.97 -4.20
N GLY A 86 -27.42 -1.06 -4.63
CA GLY A 86 -27.49 -0.57 -6.00
C GLY A 86 -26.93 0.84 -6.17
N ILE A 87 -26.52 1.20 -7.39
CA ILE A 87 -26.08 2.56 -7.72
C ILE A 87 -26.62 3.06 -9.07
N THR A 88 -26.97 4.35 -9.11
CA THR A 88 -27.53 5.02 -10.30
C THR A 88 -27.06 6.47 -10.47
N GLY A 89 -27.10 6.96 -11.71
CA GLY A 89 -26.73 8.32 -12.14
C GLY A 89 -25.34 8.44 -12.79
N MET A 90 -24.90 9.69 -13.02
CA MET A 90 -23.78 10.02 -13.92
C MET A 90 -22.43 9.35 -13.58
N HIS A 91 -22.13 9.13 -12.30
CA HIS A 91 -20.88 8.50 -11.83
C HIS A 91 -21.03 7.00 -11.51
N ALA A 92 -22.22 6.44 -11.69
CA ALA A 92 -22.53 5.06 -11.29
C ALA A 92 -21.68 4.02 -12.01
N TRP A 93 -21.35 4.26 -13.30
CA TRP A 93 -20.52 3.35 -14.07
C TRP A 93 -19.06 3.31 -13.59
N PHE A 94 -18.51 4.43 -13.13
CA PHE A 94 -17.20 4.44 -12.49
C PHE A 94 -17.24 3.70 -11.18
N ALA A 95 -18.11 4.10 -10.25
CA ALA A 95 -18.20 3.48 -8.93
C ALA A 95 -18.53 1.98 -9.00
N ALA A 96 -19.39 1.56 -9.94
CA ALA A 96 -19.65 0.15 -10.18
C ALA A 96 -18.43 -0.56 -10.76
N ALA A 97 -17.72 0.03 -11.73
CA ALA A 97 -16.52 -0.58 -12.30
C ALA A 97 -15.43 -0.81 -11.25
N VAL A 98 -15.37 0.05 -10.23
CA VAL A 98 -14.29 0.05 -9.26
C VAL A 98 -14.67 -0.64 -7.94
N ASP A 99 -15.92 -0.58 -7.46
CA ASP A 99 -16.38 -1.20 -6.21
C ASP A 99 -17.41 -2.32 -6.45
N THR A 100 -17.10 -3.54 -5.99
CA THR A 100 -17.98 -4.71 -6.13
C THR A 100 -19.13 -4.78 -5.14
N ARG A 101 -19.12 -3.96 -4.09
CA ARG A 101 -20.23 -3.89 -3.12
C ARG A 101 -21.50 -3.37 -3.77
N TYR A 102 -21.37 -2.56 -4.83
CA TYR A 102 -22.48 -2.28 -5.73
C TYR A 102 -22.82 -3.53 -6.55
N SER A 103 -23.85 -4.25 -6.12
CA SER A 103 -24.29 -5.50 -6.73
C SER A 103 -25.10 -5.28 -8.01
N VAL A 104 -25.68 -4.09 -8.18
CA VAL A 104 -26.35 -3.64 -9.42
C VAL A 104 -25.96 -2.21 -9.76
N ALA A 105 -25.73 -1.93 -11.03
CA ALA A 105 -25.47 -0.60 -11.53
C ALA A 105 -26.43 -0.24 -12.66
N ALA A 106 -27.03 0.94 -12.56
CA ALA A 106 -27.88 1.49 -13.61
C ALA A 106 -27.46 2.94 -13.92
N PRO A 107 -26.35 3.14 -14.65
CA PRO A 107 -25.90 4.46 -15.05
C PRO A 107 -26.96 5.15 -15.92
N LEU A 108 -27.44 6.29 -15.44
CA LEU A 108 -28.32 7.19 -16.18
C LEU A 108 -27.43 8.27 -16.75
N ILE A 109 -27.36 8.36 -18.08
CA ILE A 109 -26.60 9.36 -18.83
C ILE A 109 -25.09 9.41 -18.45
N GLY A 110 -24.27 10.17 -19.18
CA GLY A 110 -22.85 10.39 -18.84
C GLY A 110 -21.84 9.27 -19.15
N VAL A 111 -22.27 8.06 -19.51
CA VAL A 111 -21.36 7.00 -20.02
C VAL A 111 -20.91 7.36 -21.43
N GLN A 112 -19.59 7.48 -21.64
CA GLN A 112 -19.02 7.92 -22.91
C GLN A 112 -17.65 7.29 -23.15
N GLY A 113 -17.42 6.84 -24.39
CA GLY A 113 -16.06 6.64 -24.91
C GLY A 113 -15.44 8.00 -25.22
N PHE A 114 -14.63 8.52 -24.32
CA PHE A 114 -13.88 9.76 -24.46
C PHE A 114 -12.90 9.69 -25.64
N ARG A 115 -12.25 8.54 -25.83
CA ARG A 115 -11.34 8.35 -26.97
C ARG A 115 -12.05 8.51 -28.32
N TRP A 116 -13.24 7.89 -28.44
CA TRP A 116 -14.06 8.03 -29.64
C TRP A 116 -14.51 9.47 -29.86
N ALA A 117 -14.91 10.19 -28.80
CA ALA A 117 -15.32 11.59 -28.92
C ALA A 117 -14.17 12.50 -29.40
N ILE A 118 -12.95 12.24 -28.95
CA ILE A 118 -11.73 12.94 -29.40
C ILE A 118 -11.45 12.59 -30.87
N ASP A 119 -11.41 11.30 -31.21
CA ASP A 119 -11.02 10.83 -32.56
C ASP A 119 -12.03 11.22 -33.66
N ASN A 120 -13.24 11.68 -33.31
CA ASN A 120 -14.32 12.01 -34.27
C ASN A 120 -14.80 13.47 -34.16
N ASP A 121 -14.02 14.35 -33.53
CA ASP A 121 -14.38 15.77 -33.28
C ASP A 121 -15.76 15.98 -32.61
N ALA A 122 -16.29 14.94 -31.98
CA ALA A 122 -17.56 14.94 -31.28
C ALA A 122 -17.42 15.45 -29.83
N TRP A 123 -16.39 16.28 -29.58
CA TRP A 123 -16.05 16.84 -28.28
C TRP A 123 -16.53 18.29 -28.11
N GLN A 124 -16.91 18.99 -29.19
CA GLN A 124 -17.21 20.43 -29.17
C GLN A 124 -18.34 20.79 -28.19
N ALA A 125 -19.47 20.06 -28.22
CA ALA A 125 -20.58 20.24 -27.27
C ALA A 125 -20.17 19.99 -25.79
N ARG A 126 -19.06 19.28 -25.56
CA ARG A 126 -18.48 19.02 -24.23
C ARG A 126 -17.43 20.06 -23.85
N VAL A 127 -16.68 20.61 -24.80
CA VAL A 127 -15.72 21.70 -24.58
C VAL A 127 -16.43 23.03 -24.31
N ASP A 128 -17.57 23.28 -24.95
CA ASP A 128 -18.40 24.47 -24.68
C ASP A 128 -18.97 24.46 -23.24
N SER A 129 -18.99 23.29 -22.57
CA SER A 129 -19.36 23.15 -21.16
C SER A 129 -18.18 22.93 -20.20
N LEU A 130 -17.02 22.46 -20.69
CA LEU A 130 -15.89 21.96 -19.88
C LEU A 130 -14.53 22.07 -20.63
N LYS A 131 -14.13 23.29 -20.99
CA LYS A 131 -12.86 23.62 -21.69
C LYS A 131 -11.56 23.00 -21.09
N PRO A 132 -11.42 22.70 -19.78
CA PRO A 132 -10.18 22.15 -19.20
C PRO A 132 -10.10 20.61 -19.02
N VAL A 133 -11.10 19.81 -19.43
CA VAL A 133 -11.21 18.40 -18.98
C VAL A 133 -10.38 17.39 -19.79
N PHE A 134 -9.87 17.75 -20.98
CA PHE A 134 -9.34 16.77 -21.94
C PHE A 134 -7.83 16.50 -21.86
N GLU A 135 -7.08 17.16 -20.98
CA GLU A 135 -5.65 16.89 -20.72
C GLU A 135 -5.43 16.05 -19.45
N ALA A 136 -6.42 15.25 -19.08
CA ALA A 136 -6.41 14.41 -17.89
C ALA A 136 -5.58 13.12 -18.09
N PRO A 137 -4.49 12.89 -17.34
CA PRO A 137 -3.73 11.65 -17.41
C PRO A 137 -4.61 10.44 -17.05
N GLY A 138 -4.68 9.43 -17.93
CA GLY A 138 -5.40 8.20 -17.63
C GLY A 138 -6.90 8.18 -17.99
N LEU A 139 -7.57 9.32 -18.13
CA LEU A 139 -9.03 9.34 -18.42
C LEU A 139 -9.37 8.65 -19.74
N VAL A 140 -8.60 8.95 -20.79
CA VAL A 140 -8.76 8.40 -22.13
C VAL A 140 -8.08 7.02 -22.28
N SER A 141 -7.00 6.78 -21.52
CA SER A 141 -6.17 5.57 -21.66
C SER A 141 -6.54 4.42 -20.72
N GLN A 142 -7.16 4.70 -19.57
CA GLN A 142 -7.41 3.72 -18.50
C GLN A 142 -8.86 3.72 -17.98
N PHE A 143 -9.51 4.88 -17.93
CA PHE A 143 -10.85 5.04 -17.32
C PHE A 143 -11.99 5.25 -18.32
N ASP A 144 -11.69 5.19 -19.62
CA ASP A 144 -12.68 5.28 -20.69
C ASP A 144 -13.75 4.18 -20.57
N ALA A 145 -14.98 4.46 -21.02
CA ALA A 145 -16.08 3.48 -21.01
C ALA A 145 -15.73 2.17 -21.73
N ALA A 146 -14.79 2.20 -22.68
CA ALA A 146 -14.28 1.02 -23.36
C ALA A 146 -13.60 0.02 -22.40
N TYR A 147 -13.14 0.47 -21.23
CA TYR A 147 -12.46 -0.34 -20.23
C TYR A 147 -13.30 -0.52 -18.96
N SER A 148 -14.02 0.50 -18.51
CA SER A 148 -14.78 0.45 -17.25
C SER A 148 -16.16 -0.21 -17.37
N VAL A 149 -16.85 -0.10 -18.51
CA VAL A 149 -18.16 -0.76 -18.69
C VAL A 149 -18.05 -2.30 -18.70
N PRO A 150 -17.07 -2.92 -19.39
CA PRO A 150 -16.95 -4.37 -19.43
C PRO A 150 -16.56 -5.02 -18.09
N VAL A 151 -15.89 -4.30 -17.19
CA VAL A 151 -15.43 -4.85 -15.90
C VAL A 151 -16.54 -5.00 -14.87
N THR A 152 -17.71 -4.41 -15.10
CA THR A 152 -18.90 -4.64 -14.28
C THR A 152 -19.41 -6.08 -14.42
N ALA A 153 -19.11 -6.77 -15.52
CA ALA A 153 -19.46 -8.17 -15.69
C ALA A 153 -18.89 -9.02 -14.55
N PRO A 154 -19.67 -9.94 -13.97
CA PRO A 154 -20.99 -10.43 -14.39
C PRO A 154 -22.18 -9.72 -13.73
N ARG A 155 -21.94 -8.67 -12.92
CA ARG A 155 -22.99 -8.00 -12.15
C ARG A 155 -24.03 -7.34 -13.06
N PRO A 156 -25.32 -7.32 -12.68
CA PRO A 156 -26.34 -6.58 -13.41
C PRO A 156 -25.93 -5.14 -13.74
N LEU A 157 -25.92 -4.83 -15.03
CA LEU A 157 -25.63 -3.51 -15.57
C LEU A 157 -26.71 -3.12 -16.57
N TYR A 158 -27.42 -2.04 -16.25
CA TYR A 158 -28.43 -1.45 -17.13
C TYR A 158 -28.02 -0.06 -17.59
N LEU A 159 -27.68 0.08 -18.87
CA LEU A 159 -27.29 1.35 -19.46
C LEU A 159 -28.49 2.04 -20.08
N LEU A 160 -28.89 3.20 -19.54
CA LEU A 160 -29.96 4.04 -20.08
C LEU A 160 -29.36 5.30 -20.71
N LYS A 161 -29.68 5.51 -21.99
CA LYS A 161 -29.05 6.59 -22.77
C LYS A 161 -30.07 7.36 -23.62
N GLY A 162 -30.02 8.69 -23.57
CA GLY A 162 -30.80 9.53 -24.48
C GLY A 162 -30.30 9.44 -25.93
N ALA A 163 -31.23 9.24 -26.87
CA ALA A 163 -30.95 9.09 -28.30
C ALA A 163 -30.34 10.37 -28.93
N LYS A 164 -30.65 11.53 -28.36
CA LYS A 164 -30.30 12.86 -28.88
C LYS A 164 -29.35 13.65 -27.98
N ASP A 165 -28.69 13.03 -27.00
CA ASP A 165 -27.79 13.75 -26.08
C ASP A 165 -26.50 14.19 -26.78
N PRO A 166 -26.32 15.50 -27.06
CA PRO A 166 -25.16 15.99 -27.79
C PRO A 166 -23.86 15.90 -26.98
N ARG A 167 -23.93 15.75 -25.65
CA ARG A 167 -22.76 15.69 -24.76
C ARG A 167 -22.15 14.30 -24.66
N CYS A 168 -22.92 13.29 -25.04
CA CYS A 168 -22.54 11.87 -24.97
C CYS A 168 -23.17 11.14 -26.17
N PRO A 169 -22.65 11.35 -27.39
CA PRO A 169 -23.21 10.77 -28.61
C PRO A 169 -23.11 9.23 -28.62
N LEU A 170 -24.11 8.57 -29.22
CA LEU A 170 -24.21 7.10 -29.27
C LEU A 170 -23.00 6.41 -29.92
N GLY A 171 -22.33 7.08 -30.86
CA GLY A 171 -21.11 6.55 -31.48
C GLY A 171 -20.00 6.26 -30.46
N GLY A 172 -19.94 7.03 -29.36
CA GLY A 172 -18.99 6.80 -28.26
C GLY A 172 -19.24 5.53 -27.46
N LEU A 173 -20.38 4.86 -27.65
CA LEU A 173 -20.72 3.62 -26.99
C LEU A 173 -20.43 2.38 -27.83
N VAL A 174 -20.10 2.51 -29.13
CA VAL A 174 -19.87 1.35 -30.01
C VAL A 174 -18.81 0.40 -29.45
N VAL A 175 -17.64 0.92 -29.06
CA VAL A 175 -16.54 0.12 -28.48
C VAL A 175 -16.87 -0.40 -27.06
N PRO A 176 -17.34 0.44 -26.11
CA PRO A 176 -17.81 -0.02 -24.81
C PRO A 176 -18.81 -1.18 -24.88
N LEU A 177 -19.85 -1.05 -25.72
CA LEU A 177 -20.91 -2.05 -25.84
C LEU A 177 -20.41 -3.33 -26.48
N LYS A 178 -19.56 -3.25 -27.51
CA LYS A 178 -18.94 -4.44 -28.13
C LYS A 178 -18.14 -5.23 -27.10
N ARG A 179 -17.36 -4.55 -26.27
CA ARG A 179 -16.55 -5.17 -25.21
C ARG A 179 -17.40 -5.70 -24.06
N ALA A 180 -18.42 -4.96 -23.63
CA ALA A 180 -19.36 -5.40 -22.60
C ALA A 180 -20.13 -6.65 -23.05
N LYS A 181 -20.73 -6.64 -24.24
CA LYS A 181 -21.39 -7.82 -24.82
C LYS A 181 -20.45 -9.03 -24.88
N LYS A 182 -19.19 -8.84 -25.26
CA LYS A 182 -18.17 -9.91 -25.25
C LYS A 182 -17.86 -10.41 -23.83
N ALA A 183 -17.78 -9.52 -22.84
CA ALA A 183 -17.54 -9.87 -21.45
C ALA A 183 -18.71 -10.68 -20.87
N TYR A 184 -19.94 -10.17 -20.97
CA TYR A 184 -21.14 -10.83 -20.46
C TYR A 184 -21.46 -12.15 -21.16
N LYS A 185 -21.20 -12.29 -22.47
CA LYS A 185 -21.30 -13.57 -23.19
C LYS A 185 -20.42 -14.69 -22.61
N LYS A 186 -19.31 -14.33 -21.95
CA LYS A 186 -18.39 -15.29 -21.30
C LYS A 186 -18.79 -15.62 -19.86
N THR A 187 -19.86 -15.03 -19.36
CA THR A 187 -20.35 -15.26 -17.99
C THR A 187 -21.50 -16.25 -18.00
N ALA A 188 -21.81 -16.84 -16.85
CA ALA A 188 -22.99 -17.68 -16.67
C ALA A 188 -24.31 -16.88 -16.72
N SER A 189 -24.26 -15.54 -16.88
CA SER A 189 -25.42 -14.65 -16.80
C SER A 189 -25.37 -13.56 -17.88
N PRO A 190 -25.39 -13.92 -19.17
CA PRO A 190 -25.34 -12.95 -20.28
C PRO A 190 -26.54 -11.99 -20.30
N ARG A 191 -27.66 -12.36 -19.66
CA ARG A 191 -28.87 -11.54 -19.48
C ARG A 191 -28.68 -10.37 -18.50
N ASN A 192 -27.60 -10.36 -17.71
CA ASN A 192 -27.31 -9.30 -16.75
C ASN A 192 -26.84 -7.99 -17.40
N PHE A 193 -26.71 -7.94 -18.73
CA PHE A 193 -26.37 -6.73 -19.45
C PHE A 193 -27.53 -6.31 -20.34
N LYS A 194 -28.08 -5.13 -20.08
CA LYS A 194 -29.11 -4.49 -20.90
C LYS A 194 -28.68 -3.07 -21.24
N MET A 195 -28.99 -2.62 -22.44
CA MET A 195 -28.89 -1.22 -22.82
C MET A 195 -30.17 -0.82 -23.52
N GLU A 196 -30.70 0.34 -23.15
CA GLU A 196 -31.79 0.98 -23.85
C GLU A 196 -31.44 2.41 -24.24
N THR A 197 -31.99 2.80 -25.39
CA THR A 197 -31.88 4.15 -25.90
C THR A 197 -33.27 4.77 -25.88
N LEU A 198 -33.41 5.93 -25.24
CA LEU A 198 -34.69 6.59 -25.03
C LEU A 198 -34.79 7.86 -25.88
N THR A 199 -35.97 8.10 -26.43
CA THR A 199 -36.25 9.28 -27.27
C THR A 199 -36.60 10.52 -26.45
N ASN A 200 -37.17 10.35 -25.25
CA ASN A 200 -37.50 11.43 -24.33
C ASN A 200 -36.85 11.21 -22.95
N GLU A 201 -35.97 12.13 -22.52
CA GLU A 201 -35.08 11.90 -21.36
C GLU A 201 -35.76 11.98 -19.97
N THR A 202 -36.96 12.57 -19.83
CA THR A 202 -37.52 12.90 -18.51
C THR A 202 -38.49 11.87 -17.93
N ASP A 203 -39.49 11.40 -18.71
CA ASP A 203 -40.57 10.53 -18.18
C ASP A 203 -40.35 9.04 -18.47
N GLU A 204 -39.88 8.70 -19.67
CA GLU A 204 -39.56 7.32 -20.08
C GLU A 204 -38.42 6.74 -19.21
N LEU A 205 -37.43 7.57 -18.89
CA LEU A 205 -36.23 7.21 -18.12
C LEU A 205 -36.57 6.90 -16.64
N ARG A 206 -37.59 7.57 -16.09
CA ARG A 206 -38.10 7.31 -14.74
C ARG A 206 -38.94 6.03 -14.69
N SER A 207 -39.73 5.76 -15.73
CA SER A 207 -40.61 4.58 -15.81
C SER A 207 -39.83 3.28 -16.03
N GLU A 208 -38.99 3.22 -17.07
CA GLU A 208 -38.19 2.02 -17.42
C GLU A 208 -37.24 1.58 -16.30
N PHE A 209 -36.71 2.55 -15.57
CA PHE A 209 -35.77 2.31 -14.49
C PHE A 209 -36.40 1.61 -13.28
N LEU A 210 -37.67 1.89 -12.98
CA LEU A 210 -38.38 1.27 -11.85
C LEU A 210 -38.78 -0.19 -12.13
N HIS A 211 -38.74 -0.63 -13.39
CA HIS A 211 -39.04 -2.00 -13.82
C HIS A 211 -37.86 -2.98 -13.72
N VAL A 212 -36.61 -2.52 -13.62
CA VAL A 212 -35.41 -3.38 -13.69
C VAL A 212 -34.97 -3.97 -12.34
N LEU A 213 -35.49 -3.46 -11.23
CA LEU A 213 -35.12 -3.87 -9.88
C LEU A 213 -35.74 -5.18 -9.33
N PRO A 214 -36.89 -5.73 -9.82
CA PRO A 214 -37.45 -6.96 -9.24
C PRO A 214 -36.77 -8.26 -9.69
N CYS A 215 -35.85 -8.27 -10.66
CA CYS A 215 -35.25 -9.52 -11.16
C CYS A 215 -34.14 -10.06 -10.24
N GLN A 216 -34.52 -10.53 -9.05
CA GLN A 216 -33.75 -11.49 -8.28
C GLN A 216 -34.17 -12.91 -8.64
N ARG A 217 -33.29 -13.68 -9.26
CA ARG A 217 -33.05 -15.10 -8.96
C ARG A 217 -31.83 -15.61 -9.73
N SER A 218 -30.90 -16.18 -8.96
CA SER A 218 -29.71 -16.96 -9.36
C SER A 218 -28.66 -16.29 -10.24
N ALA A 219 -27.49 -16.00 -9.65
CA ALA A 219 -26.20 -16.06 -10.32
C ALA A 219 -25.05 -16.13 -9.29
N LYS A 220 -24.69 -17.34 -8.84
CA LYS A 220 -23.30 -17.63 -8.49
C LYS A 220 -22.53 -17.63 -9.82
N VAL A 221 -21.43 -16.86 -9.93
CA VAL A 221 -20.20 -17.13 -10.74
C VAL A 221 -19.46 -15.84 -11.14
N LEU A 222 -18.14 -15.86 -10.88
CA LEU A 222 -16.97 -15.12 -11.42
C LEU A 222 -16.69 -13.65 -11.05
N VAL A 223 -15.80 -13.45 -10.08
CA VAL A 223 -14.98 -12.24 -9.91
C VAL A 223 -13.77 -12.35 -10.85
N LYS A 224 -13.85 -11.70 -12.01
CA LYS A 224 -12.69 -11.41 -12.89
C LYS A 224 -12.83 -9.95 -13.25
N ASN A 225 -11.84 -9.13 -12.85
CA ASN A 225 -11.68 -7.68 -13.11
C ASN A 225 -11.76 -6.74 -11.87
N CYS A 226 -11.39 -7.19 -10.67
CA CYS A 226 -11.14 -6.29 -9.52
C CYS A 226 -9.69 -5.74 -9.44
N THR A 227 -8.96 -5.69 -10.56
CA THR A 227 -7.51 -5.44 -10.57
C THR A 227 -7.14 -3.98 -10.25
N LEU A 228 -8.11 -3.05 -10.21
CA LEU A 228 -7.84 -1.63 -10.01
C LEU A 228 -8.21 -1.07 -8.62
N PHE A 229 -8.75 -1.86 -7.70
CA PHE A 229 -9.37 -1.30 -6.48
C PHE A 229 -8.68 -1.54 -5.15
N LEU A 230 -7.83 -2.56 -5.07
CA LEU A 230 -6.82 -2.64 -4.00
C LEU A 230 -5.76 -1.53 -4.11
N LEU A 231 -5.76 -0.81 -5.23
CA LEU A 231 -4.82 0.25 -5.60
C LEU A 231 -4.99 1.55 -4.80
N VAL A 232 -6.14 1.84 -4.20
CA VAL A 232 -6.33 3.14 -3.48
C VAL A 232 -6.39 2.97 -1.96
N SER A 233 -6.95 1.86 -1.46
CA SER A 233 -7.07 1.61 -0.01
C SER A 233 -5.72 1.33 0.67
N ASN A 234 -4.77 0.68 -0.02
CA ASN A 234 -3.44 0.39 0.52
C ASN A 234 -2.45 1.55 0.36
N LEU A 235 -2.77 2.56 -0.46
CA LEU A 235 -1.90 3.70 -0.71
C LEU A 235 -1.86 4.71 0.47
N LEU A 236 -2.73 4.56 1.46
CA LEU A 236 -2.86 5.48 2.60
C LEU A 236 -2.42 4.90 3.96
N ILE A 237 -2.05 3.61 4.04
CA ILE A 237 -1.71 2.97 5.33
C ILE A 237 -0.20 2.71 5.51
N THR A 238 0.60 2.70 4.45
CA THR A 238 2.06 2.53 4.57
C THR A 238 2.80 3.59 3.75
N GLY A 239 3.37 4.58 4.42
CA GLY A 239 4.09 5.74 3.86
C GLY A 239 5.42 5.45 3.14
N ALA A 240 5.54 4.32 2.45
CA ALA A 240 6.61 4.05 1.49
C ALA A 240 6.02 4.05 0.09
N MET A 241 6.54 4.87 -0.84
CA MET A 241 6.20 4.75 -2.26
C MET A 241 6.63 3.36 -2.74
N GLU A 242 5.69 2.44 -2.83
CA GLU A 242 5.94 1.10 -3.36
C GLU A 242 6.30 1.16 -4.85
N THR A 243 7.29 0.37 -5.26
CA THR A 243 7.64 0.30 -6.69
C THR A 243 6.48 -0.30 -7.49
N HIS A 244 6.31 0.12 -8.76
CA HIS A 244 5.32 -0.45 -9.68
C HIS A 244 5.44 -1.98 -9.80
N GLU A 245 6.66 -2.53 -9.75
CA GLU A 245 6.91 -3.98 -9.74
C GLU A 245 6.32 -4.67 -8.49
N ALA A 246 6.47 -4.07 -7.31
CA ALA A 246 5.96 -4.61 -6.06
C ALA A 246 4.42 -4.61 -6.02
N VAL A 247 3.80 -3.50 -6.43
CA VAL A 247 2.34 -3.39 -6.52
C VAL A 247 1.77 -4.41 -7.50
N HIS A 248 2.40 -4.55 -8.68
CA HIS A 248 2.00 -5.51 -9.69
C HIS A 248 2.11 -6.96 -9.19
N PHE A 249 3.22 -7.31 -8.54
CA PHE A 249 3.43 -8.63 -7.95
C PHE A 249 2.31 -8.98 -6.95
N ARG A 250 2.04 -8.09 -5.98
CA ARG A 250 1.04 -8.31 -4.94
C ARG A 250 -0.35 -8.48 -5.54
N SER A 251 -0.69 -7.66 -6.53
CA SER A 251 -1.98 -7.77 -7.24
C SER A 251 -2.15 -9.13 -7.92
N GLN A 252 -1.13 -9.60 -8.64
CA GLN A 252 -1.19 -10.92 -9.30
C GLN A 252 -1.31 -12.05 -8.26
N PHE A 253 -0.57 -11.95 -7.16
CA PHE A 253 -0.59 -12.95 -6.11
C PHE A 253 -1.96 -13.02 -5.41
N LEU A 254 -2.51 -11.87 -5.02
CA LEU A 254 -3.86 -11.79 -4.46
C LEU A 254 -4.92 -12.33 -5.42
N HIS A 255 -4.79 -12.05 -6.72
CA HIS A 255 -5.69 -12.63 -7.72
C HIS A 255 -5.59 -14.17 -7.76
N ALA A 256 -4.38 -14.73 -7.65
CA ALA A 256 -4.22 -16.19 -7.56
C ALA A 256 -4.92 -16.75 -6.32
N LEU A 257 -4.73 -16.12 -5.13
CA LEU A 257 -5.39 -16.52 -3.88
C LEU A 257 -6.92 -16.49 -3.99
N LEU A 258 -7.48 -15.42 -4.55
CA LEU A 258 -8.92 -15.23 -4.67
C LEU A 258 -9.56 -16.14 -5.73
N SER A 259 -8.80 -16.59 -6.75
CA SER A 259 -9.34 -17.35 -7.88
C SER A 259 -9.94 -18.71 -7.51
N ARG A 260 -9.56 -19.28 -6.37
CA ARG A 260 -9.99 -20.60 -5.88
C ARG A 260 -10.74 -20.53 -4.54
N ARG A 261 -11.16 -19.34 -4.11
CA ARG A 261 -11.82 -19.11 -2.82
C ARG A 261 -13.30 -18.79 -2.98
N SER A 262 -14.09 -19.24 -1.99
CA SER A 262 -15.51 -18.93 -1.84
C SER A 262 -15.71 -17.51 -1.28
N ALA A 263 -16.95 -17.13 -0.97
CA ALA A 263 -17.27 -15.79 -0.50
C ALA A 263 -16.46 -15.41 0.76
N PRO A 264 -16.12 -14.12 0.95
CA PRO A 264 -15.44 -13.64 2.15
C PRO A 264 -16.23 -14.00 3.42
N VAL A 265 -15.53 -14.43 4.46
CA VAL A 265 -16.11 -14.61 5.80
C VAL A 265 -15.74 -13.42 6.69
N PRO A 266 -16.59 -13.04 7.67
CA PRO A 266 -16.21 -12.07 8.69
C PRO A 266 -14.97 -12.56 9.47
N LEU A 267 -14.05 -11.65 9.78
CA LEU A 267 -12.87 -11.95 10.58
C LEU A 267 -13.30 -12.10 12.05
N VAL A 268 -13.46 -13.34 12.51
CA VAL A 268 -13.91 -13.68 13.87
C VAL A 268 -12.82 -14.49 14.56
N ALA A 269 -12.53 -14.16 15.82
CA ALA A 269 -11.60 -14.90 16.66
C ALA A 269 -12.35 -15.52 17.83
N GLU A 270 -12.31 -16.84 17.93
CA GLU A 270 -12.98 -17.62 18.98
C GLU A 270 -11.95 -18.24 19.92
N CYS A 271 -12.21 -18.21 21.23
CA CYS A 271 -11.32 -18.87 22.18
C CYS A 271 -11.40 -20.39 22.02
N SER A 272 -10.25 -21.06 22.02
CA SER A 272 -10.14 -22.52 21.99
C SER A 272 -9.38 -23.04 23.21
N LYS A 273 -9.37 -24.37 23.38
CA LYS A 273 -8.63 -25.03 24.48
C LYS A 273 -7.24 -25.44 24.00
N PRO A 274 -6.23 -25.51 24.89
CA PRO A 274 -4.94 -26.11 24.57
C PRO A 274 -5.10 -27.54 24.04
N VAL A 275 -4.27 -27.90 23.06
CA VAL A 275 -4.27 -29.24 22.45
C VAL A 275 -3.55 -30.23 23.35
N ALA A 276 -4.28 -31.24 23.85
CA ALA A 276 -3.70 -32.27 24.71
C ALA A 276 -2.82 -33.28 23.93
N ASN A 277 -3.26 -33.66 22.73
CA ASN A 277 -2.59 -34.66 21.88
C ASN A 277 -2.35 -34.08 20.48
N PRO A 278 -1.26 -33.31 20.29
CA PRO A 278 -0.96 -32.69 19.00
C PRO A 278 -0.67 -33.73 17.92
N VAL A 279 -1.26 -33.55 16.74
CA VAL A 279 -1.09 -34.43 15.59
C VAL A 279 0.20 -34.07 14.85
N PHE A 280 1.10 -35.04 14.73
CA PHE A 280 2.30 -34.98 13.89
C PHE A 280 2.13 -35.97 12.72
N GLN A 281 2.47 -35.53 11.51
CA GLN A 281 2.30 -36.34 10.28
C GLN A 281 3.51 -37.24 10.00
N SER A 282 4.62 -36.99 10.71
CA SER A 282 5.82 -37.82 10.76
C SER A 282 6.23 -38.11 12.20
N ALA A 283 7.43 -38.67 12.39
CA ALA A 283 8.08 -38.67 13.70
C ALA A 283 8.19 -37.24 14.24
N VAL A 284 8.07 -37.08 15.56
CA VAL A 284 8.14 -35.79 16.24
C VAL A 284 9.52 -35.17 15.96
N PRO A 285 9.60 -33.98 15.35
CA PRO A 285 10.88 -33.35 15.06
C PRO A 285 11.61 -32.97 16.35
N SER A 286 12.94 -33.02 16.34
CA SER A 286 13.78 -32.64 17.49
C SER A 286 13.48 -31.22 17.98
N LEU A 287 13.46 -31.03 19.30
CA LEU A 287 13.30 -29.73 19.96
C LEU A 287 14.64 -29.00 20.18
N ALA A 288 15.78 -29.65 19.97
CA ALA A 288 17.09 -29.11 20.34
C ALA A 288 17.37 -27.72 19.75
N ALA A 289 16.95 -27.47 18.50
CA ALA A 289 17.12 -26.18 17.84
C ALA A 289 16.13 -25.11 18.32
N THR A 290 14.93 -25.48 18.76
CA THR A 290 13.93 -24.54 19.28
C THR A 290 14.22 -24.19 20.73
N GLU A 291 14.74 -25.13 21.51
CA GLU A 291 15.17 -24.97 22.90
C GLU A 291 16.46 -24.15 23.03
N SER A 292 17.35 -24.18 22.04
CA SER A 292 18.57 -23.35 22.03
C SER A 292 18.32 -21.88 21.72
N CYS A 293 17.06 -21.50 21.43
CA CYS A 293 16.71 -20.11 21.19
C CYS A 293 17.01 -19.25 22.43
N PRO A 294 17.82 -18.17 22.32
CA PRO A 294 18.16 -17.33 23.46
C PRO A 294 16.92 -16.72 24.12
N LYS A 295 16.72 -17.05 25.40
CA LYS A 295 15.66 -16.53 26.28
C LYS A 295 16.26 -15.53 27.27
N GLU A 296 15.51 -14.52 27.67
CA GLU A 296 15.84 -13.74 28.87
C GLU A 296 15.80 -14.64 30.11
N HIS A 297 16.77 -14.48 31.01
CA HIS A 297 16.86 -15.28 32.23
C HIS A 297 15.77 -14.87 33.21
N MET A 298 14.85 -15.78 33.53
CA MET A 298 13.76 -15.56 34.47
C MET A 298 13.50 -16.85 35.27
N ASP A 299 13.64 -16.80 36.59
CA ASP A 299 13.55 -17.98 37.46
C ASP A 299 12.19 -18.70 37.39
N ASN A 300 11.12 -17.98 37.02
CA ASN A 300 9.75 -18.48 37.00
C ASN A 300 9.00 -18.21 35.67
N LEU A 301 9.70 -18.25 34.52
CA LEU A 301 9.12 -17.88 33.21
C LEU A 301 7.73 -18.50 32.96
N LYS A 302 7.55 -19.80 33.20
CA LYS A 302 6.28 -20.50 32.94
C LYS A 302 5.09 -19.90 33.68
N SER A 303 5.27 -19.46 34.94
CA SER A 303 4.16 -18.88 35.72
C SER A 303 3.85 -17.43 35.28
N MET A 304 4.80 -16.76 34.63
CA MET A 304 4.67 -15.40 34.11
C MET A 304 4.06 -15.35 32.70
N LEU A 305 3.98 -16.47 32.00
CA LEU A 305 3.39 -16.53 30.66
C LEU A 305 1.86 -16.53 30.71
N LYS A 306 1.27 -15.74 29.82
CA LYS A 306 -0.13 -15.77 29.43
C LYS A 306 -0.23 -16.55 28.12
N GLU A 307 -0.97 -17.65 28.14
CA GLU A 307 -1.29 -18.45 26.97
C GLU A 307 -2.71 -18.13 26.48
N GLU A 308 -2.86 -17.86 25.18
CA GLU A 308 -4.15 -17.77 24.51
C GLU A 308 -4.18 -18.80 23.37
N ASN A 309 -5.23 -19.61 23.31
CA ASN A 309 -5.52 -20.49 22.19
C ASN A 309 -6.75 -19.94 21.47
N ILE A 310 -6.61 -19.68 20.17
CA ILE A 310 -7.64 -18.99 19.37
C ILE A 310 -7.85 -19.71 18.05
N HIS A 311 -9.10 -19.80 17.61
CA HIS A 311 -9.49 -20.13 16.25
C HIS A 311 -9.88 -18.85 15.51
N LEU A 312 -9.06 -18.42 14.54
CA LEU A 312 -9.34 -17.25 13.68
C LEU A 312 -10.00 -17.71 12.37
N HIS A 313 -11.17 -17.19 12.04
CA HIS A 313 -11.89 -17.55 10.83
C HIS A 313 -11.39 -16.73 9.63
N THR A 314 -10.68 -17.38 8.71
CA THR A 314 -10.03 -16.76 7.54
C THR A 314 -10.75 -17.04 6.22
N GLU A 315 -11.54 -18.13 6.17
CA GLU A 315 -12.45 -18.51 5.08
C GLU A 315 -13.50 -19.52 5.56
N ALA A 316 -14.44 -19.87 4.70
CA ALA A 316 -15.45 -20.87 5.00
C ALA A 316 -14.88 -22.30 5.03
N GLY A 317 -15.38 -23.12 5.95
CA GLY A 317 -15.01 -24.54 6.11
C GLY A 317 -13.86 -24.76 7.10
N GLU A 318 -13.63 -26.03 7.46
CA GLU A 318 -12.71 -26.43 8.54
C GLU A 318 -11.28 -25.91 8.34
N GLN A 319 -10.78 -25.97 7.11
CA GLN A 319 -9.45 -25.47 6.81
C GLN A 319 -9.35 -23.95 7.00
N GLY A 320 -10.45 -23.21 6.90
CA GLY A 320 -10.50 -21.76 7.14
C GLY A 320 -10.51 -21.35 8.60
N ARG A 321 -10.62 -22.31 9.52
CA ARG A 321 -10.48 -22.08 10.96
C ARG A 321 -8.99 -22.17 11.31
N LEU A 322 -8.32 -21.04 11.49
CA LEU A 322 -6.87 -20.94 11.77
C LEU A 322 -6.58 -21.11 13.27
N PRO A 323 -5.95 -22.22 13.69
CA PRO A 323 -5.54 -22.41 15.08
C PRO A 323 -4.29 -21.62 15.38
N LEU A 324 -4.34 -20.85 16.47
CA LEU A 324 -3.29 -19.99 16.97
C LEU A 324 -2.95 -20.38 18.41
N LEU A 325 -1.65 -20.48 18.70
CA LEU A 325 -1.08 -20.53 20.04
C LEU A 325 -0.33 -19.23 20.28
N ILE A 326 -0.80 -18.39 21.20
CA ILE A 326 -0.20 -17.09 21.50
C ILE A 326 0.38 -17.13 22.91
N LEU A 327 1.68 -16.83 23.04
CA LEU A 327 2.36 -16.65 24.31
C LEU A 327 2.82 -15.20 24.47
N SER A 328 2.57 -14.63 25.63
CA SER A 328 3.11 -13.31 26.01
C SER A 328 3.32 -13.25 27.53
N LEU A 329 4.07 -12.28 28.04
CA LEU A 329 4.15 -12.07 29.49
C LEU A 329 2.83 -11.52 30.04
N LYS A 330 2.48 -11.90 31.27
CA LYS A 330 1.32 -11.36 32.02
C LYS A 330 1.49 -9.89 32.38
N ASP A 331 2.73 -9.41 32.44
CA ASP A 331 3.03 -8.01 32.73
C ASP A 331 2.41 -7.08 31.67
N LYS A 332 1.72 -6.05 32.17
CA LYS A 332 1.02 -5.02 31.40
C LYS A 332 1.73 -3.66 31.46
N SER A 333 2.97 -3.61 31.93
CA SER A 333 3.78 -2.38 32.00
C SER A 333 3.90 -1.64 30.66
N VAL A 334 3.74 -2.36 29.54
CA VAL A 334 3.69 -1.83 28.17
C VAL A 334 2.31 -2.06 27.56
N GLU A 335 1.64 -0.98 27.15
CA GLU A 335 0.27 -1.03 26.59
C GLU A 335 0.20 -1.73 25.22
N ARG A 336 1.19 -1.50 24.33
CA ARG A 336 1.32 -2.13 23.01
C ARG A 336 2.69 -2.75 22.80
N ARG A 337 2.73 -4.05 22.52
CA ARG A 337 3.95 -4.85 22.40
C ARG A 337 4.26 -5.21 20.94
N PRO A 338 5.54 -5.40 20.57
CA PRO A 338 5.87 -5.99 19.28
C PRO A 338 5.38 -7.45 19.22
N ALA A 339 5.03 -7.92 18.03
CA ALA A 339 4.56 -9.28 17.79
C ALA A 339 5.45 -10.03 16.81
N VAL A 340 5.57 -11.35 16.97
CA VAL A 340 6.28 -12.22 16.00
C VAL A 340 5.44 -13.45 15.70
N VAL A 341 5.17 -13.66 14.41
CA VAL A 341 4.46 -14.83 13.89
C VAL A 341 5.46 -15.92 13.51
N PHE A 342 5.26 -17.13 14.03
CA PHE A 342 6.07 -18.32 13.82
C PHE A 342 5.28 -19.38 13.07
N MET A 343 5.96 -20.02 12.12
CA MET A 343 5.39 -21.10 11.33
C MET A 343 6.27 -22.34 11.40
N HIS A 344 5.62 -23.48 11.62
CA HIS A 344 6.29 -24.78 11.77
C HIS A 344 6.78 -25.34 10.42
N ALA A 345 7.69 -26.32 10.49
CA ALA A 345 8.15 -27.07 9.33
C ALA A 345 7.09 -28.07 8.85
N SER A 346 7.28 -28.67 7.66
CA SER A 346 6.42 -29.77 7.19
C SER A 346 6.31 -30.86 8.27
N ASP A 347 5.13 -31.47 8.36
CA ASP A 347 4.80 -32.57 9.27
C ASP A 347 4.79 -32.24 10.78
N ALA A 348 5.11 -30.99 11.15
CA ALA A 348 5.01 -30.45 12.51
C ALA A 348 3.68 -29.68 12.74
N ASN A 349 3.59 -28.96 13.87
CA ASN A 349 2.41 -28.19 14.29
C ASN A 349 2.82 -26.99 15.17
N LYS A 350 1.86 -26.15 15.57
CA LYS A 350 2.10 -24.98 16.42
C LYS A 350 2.59 -25.35 17.83
N GLU A 351 2.22 -26.50 18.38
CA GLU A 351 2.69 -26.94 19.71
C GLU A 351 4.21 -27.17 19.71
N TRP A 352 4.76 -27.68 18.61
CA TRP A 352 6.21 -27.86 18.43
C TRP A 352 6.99 -26.54 18.48
N LEU A 353 6.35 -25.40 18.17
CA LEU A 353 6.98 -24.08 18.23
C LEU A 353 7.08 -23.52 19.65
N ARG A 354 6.49 -24.17 20.67
CA ARG A 354 6.40 -23.64 22.04
C ARG A 354 7.74 -23.13 22.60
N PRO A 355 8.88 -23.82 22.48
CA PRO A 355 10.15 -23.30 22.99
C PRO A 355 10.57 -21.95 22.36
N PHE A 356 10.30 -21.74 21.06
CA PHE A 356 10.50 -20.45 20.41
C PHE A 356 9.52 -19.38 20.91
N LEU A 357 8.25 -19.74 21.07
CA LEU A 357 7.23 -18.81 21.56
C LEU A 357 7.57 -18.33 22.98
N GLU A 358 8.03 -19.22 23.85
CA GLU A 358 8.51 -18.88 25.20
C GLU A 358 9.73 -17.96 25.16
N ALA A 359 10.70 -18.24 24.27
CA ALA A 359 11.91 -17.43 24.12
C ALA A 359 11.61 -15.99 23.69
N TYR A 360 10.68 -15.80 22.76
CA TYR A 360 10.27 -14.47 22.32
C TYR A 360 9.36 -13.78 23.32
N ALA A 361 8.47 -14.53 24.00
CA ALA A 361 7.65 -13.97 25.06
C ALA A 361 8.52 -13.44 26.22
N SER A 362 9.56 -14.16 26.64
CA SER A 362 10.46 -13.70 27.71
C SER A 362 11.21 -12.40 27.33
N ARG A 363 11.37 -12.13 26.04
CA ARG A 363 11.96 -10.90 25.49
C ARG A 363 10.94 -9.77 25.27
N GLY A 364 9.71 -9.91 25.79
CA GLY A 364 8.67 -8.88 25.75
C GLY A 364 7.81 -8.86 24.48
N TYR A 365 7.90 -9.88 23.61
CA TYR A 365 7.06 -9.99 22.42
C TYR A 365 5.71 -10.68 22.73
N VAL A 366 4.71 -10.39 21.91
CA VAL A 366 3.58 -11.31 21.72
C VAL A 366 3.99 -12.31 20.64
N ALA A 367 4.25 -13.56 21.04
CA ALA A 367 4.70 -14.62 20.14
C ALA A 367 3.51 -15.49 19.70
N ILE A 368 3.33 -15.67 18.39
CA ILE A 368 2.18 -16.36 17.80
C ILE A 368 2.66 -17.54 16.96
N GLY A 369 2.30 -18.76 17.35
CA GLY A 369 2.40 -19.96 16.51
C GLY A 369 1.06 -20.30 15.85
N LEU A 370 1.09 -20.90 14.67
CA LEU A 370 -0.12 -21.30 13.94
C LEU A 370 0.03 -22.65 13.23
N ASP A 371 -1.09 -23.34 13.02
CA ASP A 371 -1.11 -24.56 12.20
C ASP A 371 -1.33 -24.21 10.72
N SER A 372 -0.38 -24.62 9.87
CA SER A 372 -0.55 -24.59 8.42
C SER A 372 -1.76 -25.40 7.97
N ARG A 373 -2.27 -25.13 6.77
CA ARG A 373 -3.34 -25.93 6.17
C ARG A 373 -2.99 -27.42 6.21
N TYR A 374 -3.95 -28.24 6.62
CA TYR A 374 -3.83 -29.69 6.76
C TYR A 374 -2.77 -30.19 7.75
N HIS A 375 -2.34 -29.37 8.72
CA HIS A 375 -1.42 -29.73 9.80
C HIS A 375 -2.06 -29.48 11.18
N GLY A 376 -1.52 -30.09 12.24
CA GLY A 376 -1.98 -29.88 13.62
C GLY A 376 -3.49 -30.07 13.79
N GLU A 377 -4.18 -29.09 14.37
CA GLU A 377 -5.65 -29.15 14.55
C GLU A 377 -6.45 -29.12 13.24
N ARG A 378 -5.80 -28.80 12.11
CA ARG A 378 -6.40 -28.83 10.76
C ARG A 378 -6.17 -30.16 10.04
N ALA A 379 -5.54 -31.14 10.68
CA ALA A 379 -5.35 -32.48 10.12
C ALA A 379 -6.34 -33.48 10.73
N ASP A 380 -7.11 -34.17 9.89
CA ASP A 380 -7.98 -35.27 10.30
C ASP A 380 -7.25 -36.63 10.40
N SER A 381 -6.03 -36.68 9.86
CA SER A 381 -5.25 -37.90 9.71
C SER A 381 -3.76 -37.57 9.55
N LYS A 382 -2.91 -38.59 9.73
CA LYS A 382 -1.46 -38.45 9.49
C LYS A 382 -1.12 -38.17 8.02
N THR A 383 -2.03 -38.46 7.09
CA THR A 383 -1.83 -38.27 5.66
C THR A 383 -2.50 -37.01 5.11
N ALA A 384 -3.25 -36.27 5.93
CA ALA A 384 -4.09 -35.14 5.51
C ALA A 384 -3.39 -34.16 4.55
N TYR A 385 -2.16 -33.76 4.84
CA TYR A 385 -1.40 -32.85 3.98
C TYR A 385 -1.04 -33.47 2.63
N ARG A 386 -0.61 -34.73 2.62
CA ARG A 386 -0.28 -35.47 1.39
C ARG A 386 -1.54 -35.71 0.54
N ASP A 387 -2.64 -36.07 1.18
CA ASP A 387 -3.93 -36.30 0.52
C ASP A 387 -4.47 -35.00 -0.09
N ALA A 388 -4.27 -33.86 0.60
CA ALA A 388 -4.60 -32.54 0.08
C ALA A 388 -3.77 -32.19 -1.17
N LEU A 389 -2.45 -32.47 -1.16
CA LEU A 389 -1.60 -32.24 -2.33
C LEU A 389 -2.01 -33.12 -3.52
N ILE A 390 -2.32 -34.40 -3.29
CA ILE A 390 -2.83 -35.32 -4.31
C ILE A 390 -4.17 -34.82 -4.87
N SER A 391 -5.07 -34.38 -4.00
CA SER A 391 -6.36 -33.81 -4.41
C SER A 391 -6.19 -32.52 -5.22
N SER A 392 -5.30 -31.62 -4.80
CA SER A 392 -4.96 -30.40 -5.55
C SER A 392 -4.38 -30.72 -6.93
N TRP A 393 -3.51 -31.73 -7.02
CA TRP A 393 -2.99 -32.23 -8.30
C TRP A 393 -4.11 -32.81 -9.18
N LYS A 394 -5.02 -33.63 -8.65
CA LYS A 394 -6.10 -34.24 -9.44
C LYS A 394 -7.15 -33.22 -9.86
N ASN A 395 -7.56 -32.34 -8.95
CA ASN A 395 -8.78 -31.55 -9.08
C ASN A 395 -8.52 -30.05 -9.29
N GLY A 396 -7.36 -29.54 -8.90
CA GLY A 396 -7.02 -28.10 -9.02
C GLY A 396 -7.91 -27.17 -8.18
N ASN A 397 -8.62 -27.71 -7.19
CA ASN A 397 -9.63 -27.02 -6.38
C ASN A 397 -9.03 -26.21 -5.22
N THR A 398 -7.85 -26.60 -4.72
CA THR A 398 -7.15 -25.92 -3.61
C THR A 398 -5.68 -25.68 -3.94
N MET A 399 -4.97 -24.91 -3.13
CA MET A 399 -3.52 -24.66 -3.23
C MET A 399 -2.85 -24.89 -1.86
N PRO A 400 -2.91 -26.15 -1.36
CA PRO A 400 -2.65 -26.48 0.04
C PRO A 400 -1.17 -26.37 0.43
N PHE A 401 -0.27 -26.26 -0.56
CA PHE A 401 1.17 -26.23 -0.35
C PHE A 401 1.63 -24.94 0.34
N ILE A 402 1.46 -23.78 -0.30
CA ILE A 402 1.91 -22.49 0.25
C ILE A 402 0.80 -21.46 0.26
N PHE A 403 0.10 -21.32 -0.87
CA PHE A 403 -0.75 -20.16 -1.12
C PHE A 403 -1.95 -20.10 -0.19
N ASP A 404 -2.55 -21.24 0.17
CA ASP A 404 -3.69 -21.23 1.07
C ASP A 404 -3.32 -20.76 2.49
N THR A 405 -2.13 -21.12 2.99
CA THR A 405 -1.60 -20.60 4.26
C THR A 405 -1.16 -19.13 4.15
N VAL A 406 -0.66 -18.67 3.00
CA VAL A 406 -0.36 -17.23 2.81
C VAL A 406 -1.61 -16.36 2.94
N TRP A 407 -2.78 -16.85 2.49
CA TRP A 407 -4.05 -16.17 2.75
C TRP A 407 -4.37 -16.09 4.25
N ASP A 408 -4.13 -17.16 5.00
CA ASP A 408 -4.30 -17.16 6.46
C ASP A 408 -3.40 -16.11 7.11
N LEU A 409 -2.16 -15.99 6.64
CA LEU A 409 -1.20 -15.01 7.15
C LEU A 409 -1.61 -13.56 6.83
N ILE A 410 -2.26 -13.30 5.69
CA ILE A 410 -2.86 -11.99 5.38
C ILE A 410 -3.99 -11.67 6.38
N LYS A 411 -4.83 -12.65 6.70
CA LYS A 411 -5.94 -12.50 7.66
C LYS A 411 -5.46 -12.41 9.10
N LEU A 412 -4.41 -13.13 9.45
CA LEU A 412 -3.74 -13.01 10.73
C LEU A 412 -3.17 -11.60 10.90
N ALA A 413 -2.46 -11.06 9.92
CA ALA A 413 -1.96 -9.69 9.98
C ALA A 413 -3.09 -8.67 10.19
N GLU A 414 -4.24 -8.87 9.51
CA GLU A 414 -5.45 -8.06 9.71
C GLU A 414 -5.94 -8.09 11.16
N TYR A 415 -6.06 -9.29 11.72
CA TYR A 415 -6.47 -9.49 13.12
C TYR A 415 -5.47 -8.87 14.11
N LEU A 416 -4.16 -9.11 13.92
CA LEU A 416 -3.12 -8.60 14.82
C LEU A 416 -3.06 -7.07 14.82
N THR A 417 -3.30 -6.41 13.67
CA THR A 417 -3.37 -4.93 13.63
C THR A 417 -4.57 -4.33 14.37
N GLN A 418 -5.61 -5.13 14.63
CA GLN A 418 -6.80 -4.71 15.38
C GLN A 418 -6.67 -5.00 16.89
N ARG A 419 -5.69 -5.80 17.31
CA ARG A 419 -5.46 -6.12 18.73
C ARG A 419 -4.89 -4.91 19.46
N LYS A 420 -5.53 -4.55 20.58
CA LYS A 420 -5.11 -3.38 21.40
C LYS A 420 -3.77 -3.57 22.11
N ASP A 421 -3.34 -4.82 22.32
CA ASP A 421 -2.09 -5.17 23.00
C ASP A 421 -0.88 -5.33 22.07
N ILE A 422 -1.09 -5.14 20.75
CA ILE A 422 -0.06 -5.27 19.72
C ILE A 422 0.17 -3.91 19.04
N ASP A 423 1.44 -3.57 18.80
CA ASP A 423 1.81 -2.43 17.98
C ASP A 423 1.71 -2.79 16.49
N PRO A 424 0.79 -2.19 15.71
CA PRO A 424 0.58 -2.53 14.31
C PRO A 424 1.78 -2.20 13.40
N GLN A 425 2.76 -1.41 13.86
CA GLN A 425 3.99 -1.11 13.13
C GLN A 425 5.16 -2.07 13.46
N ARG A 426 4.98 -3.01 14.39
CA ARG A 426 6.03 -3.92 14.86
C ARG A 426 5.58 -5.37 14.87
N ILE A 427 5.19 -5.87 13.69
CA ILE A 427 4.79 -7.28 13.49
C ILE A 427 5.85 -7.97 12.63
N GLY A 428 6.63 -8.88 13.21
CA GLY A 428 7.59 -9.72 12.50
C GLY A 428 6.99 -11.06 12.05
N ILE A 429 7.59 -11.68 11.04
CA ILE A 429 7.24 -13.04 10.59
C ILE A 429 8.49 -13.90 10.35
N THR A 430 8.41 -15.16 10.78
CA THR A 430 9.45 -16.18 10.62
C THR A 430 8.85 -17.57 10.50
N GLY A 431 9.63 -18.52 10.02
CA GLY A 431 9.24 -19.91 9.93
C GLY A 431 10.36 -20.79 9.40
N ILE A 432 10.20 -22.11 9.55
CA ILE A 432 11.23 -23.10 9.20
C ILE A 432 10.77 -23.95 8.01
N SER A 433 11.62 -24.13 7.00
CA SER A 433 11.36 -24.99 5.84
C SER A 433 10.07 -24.60 5.10
N LEU A 434 9.00 -25.40 5.13
CA LEU A 434 7.68 -25.02 4.65
C LEU A 434 7.18 -23.72 5.30
N GLY A 435 7.36 -23.58 6.62
CA GLY A 435 7.06 -22.36 7.33
C GLY A 435 7.93 -21.19 6.86
N GLY A 436 9.19 -21.47 6.54
CA GLY A 436 10.10 -20.49 5.95
C GLY A 436 9.60 -20.02 4.58
N MET A 437 9.10 -20.94 3.75
CA MET A 437 8.47 -20.66 2.47
C MET A 437 7.23 -19.76 2.64
N GLN A 438 6.29 -20.10 3.53
CA GLN A 438 5.08 -19.26 3.61
C GLN A 438 5.39 -17.89 4.28
N ALA A 439 6.45 -17.78 5.10
CA ALA A 439 6.85 -16.53 5.75
C ALA A 439 7.34 -15.47 4.76
N TRP A 440 8.23 -15.82 3.83
CA TRP A 440 8.71 -14.85 2.83
C TRP A 440 7.64 -14.51 1.79
N PHE A 441 6.78 -15.46 1.42
CA PHE A 441 5.63 -15.16 0.57
C PHE A 441 4.63 -14.22 1.26
N ALA A 442 4.29 -14.47 2.52
CA ALA A 442 3.42 -13.57 3.30
C ALA A 442 4.04 -12.18 3.44
N ALA A 443 5.34 -12.09 3.74
CA ALA A 443 6.04 -10.81 3.75
C ALA A 443 6.03 -10.12 2.38
N ALA A 444 6.21 -10.85 1.27
CA ALA A 444 6.17 -10.27 -0.08
C ALA A 444 4.77 -9.70 -0.40
N VAL A 445 3.71 -10.42 -0.01
CA VAL A 445 2.32 -10.12 -0.38
C VAL A 445 1.66 -9.10 0.55
N ASP A 446 2.03 -9.09 1.84
CA ASP A 446 1.44 -8.24 2.87
C ASP A 446 2.51 -7.36 3.55
N THR A 447 2.31 -6.04 3.49
CA THR A 447 3.26 -5.05 3.98
C THR A 447 3.16 -4.77 5.46
N ARG A 448 2.13 -5.29 6.14
CA ARG A 448 1.96 -5.17 7.60
C ARG A 448 3.01 -5.95 8.37
N TYR A 449 3.58 -7.00 7.77
CA TYR A 449 4.77 -7.66 8.29
C TYR A 449 5.98 -6.74 8.13
N SER A 450 6.42 -6.13 9.21
CA SER A 450 7.46 -5.11 9.27
C SER A 450 8.87 -5.69 9.10
N VAL A 451 9.08 -6.96 9.49
CA VAL A 451 10.36 -7.67 9.41
C VAL A 451 10.12 -9.13 9.00
N ALA A 452 10.96 -9.69 8.14
CA ALA A 452 10.86 -11.09 7.70
C ALA A 452 12.19 -11.85 7.88
N VAL A 453 12.13 -13.03 8.51
CA VAL A 453 13.28 -13.92 8.73
C VAL A 453 12.94 -15.36 8.32
N PRO A 454 12.80 -15.68 7.03
CA PRO A 454 12.56 -17.05 6.59
C PRO A 454 13.79 -17.93 6.84
N LEU A 455 13.59 -19.07 7.51
CA LEU A 455 14.62 -20.05 7.83
C LEU A 455 14.51 -21.26 6.90
N ILE A 456 15.60 -21.60 6.22
CA ILE A 456 15.79 -22.76 5.33
C ILE A 456 14.62 -23.00 4.37
N GLY A 457 14.03 -21.92 3.84
CA GLY A 457 12.79 -21.99 3.05
C GLY A 457 12.76 -21.12 1.80
N VAL A 458 13.79 -20.33 1.50
CA VAL A 458 13.81 -19.50 0.28
C VAL A 458 14.56 -20.23 -0.82
N GLN A 459 13.96 -20.32 -2.01
CA GLN A 459 14.60 -20.90 -3.18
C GLN A 459 13.97 -20.40 -4.49
N GLY A 460 14.75 -20.47 -5.58
CA GLY A 460 14.25 -20.28 -6.94
C GLY A 460 13.68 -21.60 -7.50
N PHE A 461 12.36 -21.72 -7.57
CA PHE A 461 11.66 -22.93 -8.03
C PHE A 461 11.95 -23.22 -9.50
N ARG A 462 11.97 -22.20 -10.36
CA ARG A 462 12.35 -22.36 -11.78
C ARG A 462 13.75 -22.90 -11.91
N TRP A 463 14.69 -22.29 -11.18
CA TRP A 463 16.09 -22.69 -11.19
C TRP A 463 16.23 -24.15 -10.74
N ALA A 464 15.52 -24.55 -9.68
CA ALA A 464 15.56 -25.91 -9.15
C ALA A 464 15.01 -26.95 -10.15
N ILE A 465 14.00 -26.59 -10.96
CA ILE A 465 13.47 -27.45 -12.02
C ILE A 465 14.44 -27.52 -13.22
N GLU A 466 14.91 -26.37 -13.70
CA GLU A 466 15.75 -26.27 -14.90
C GLU A 466 17.12 -26.95 -14.72
N ASN A 467 17.65 -26.93 -13.50
CA ASN A 467 18.95 -27.54 -13.13
C ASN A 467 18.81 -28.94 -12.51
N ASP A 468 17.64 -29.58 -12.66
CA ASP A 468 17.34 -30.93 -12.17
C ASP A 468 17.49 -31.14 -10.64
N ALA A 469 17.67 -30.07 -9.86
CA ALA A 469 17.82 -30.15 -8.42
C ALA A 469 16.55 -30.71 -7.74
N ALA A 470 15.37 -30.27 -8.20
CA ALA A 470 14.09 -30.74 -7.68
C ALA A 470 13.83 -32.23 -8.00
N SER A 471 14.13 -32.67 -9.23
CA SER A 471 13.98 -34.07 -9.62
C SER A 471 14.99 -34.98 -8.93
N LYS A 472 16.22 -34.51 -8.70
CA LYS A 472 17.24 -35.22 -7.92
C LYS A 472 16.76 -35.50 -6.50
N ILE A 473 16.18 -34.51 -5.82
CA ILE A 473 15.59 -34.71 -4.49
C ILE A 473 14.42 -35.69 -4.53
N ALA A 474 13.51 -35.52 -5.49
CA ALA A 474 12.37 -36.42 -5.63
C ALA A 474 12.83 -37.89 -5.85
N ARG A 475 13.90 -38.11 -6.62
CA ARG A 475 14.49 -39.44 -6.85
C ARG A 475 14.97 -40.07 -5.54
N ILE A 476 15.69 -39.30 -4.73
CA ILE A 476 16.20 -39.73 -3.42
C ILE A 476 15.03 -40.05 -2.49
N ASP A 477 14.08 -39.13 -2.33
CA ASP A 477 12.95 -39.27 -1.41
C ASP A 477 12.02 -40.44 -1.81
N MET A 478 11.90 -40.74 -3.10
CA MET A 478 11.05 -41.82 -3.61
C MET A 478 11.79 -43.15 -3.87
N GLY A 479 13.10 -43.21 -3.67
CA GLY A 479 13.91 -44.38 -4.01
C GLY A 479 13.85 -44.76 -5.49
N LYS A 480 13.74 -43.78 -6.40
CA LYS A 480 13.61 -44.00 -7.85
C LYS A 480 14.89 -43.59 -8.59
N SER A 481 15.27 -44.38 -9.59
CA SER A 481 16.42 -44.07 -10.47
C SER A 481 16.14 -42.88 -11.39
N GLU A 482 14.90 -42.73 -11.85
CA GLU A 482 14.50 -41.69 -12.81
C GLU A 482 13.21 -40.98 -12.39
N ILE A 483 13.26 -39.64 -12.38
CA ILE A 483 12.10 -38.75 -12.34
C ILE A 483 12.39 -37.62 -13.31
N ASP A 484 11.54 -37.48 -14.33
CA ASP A 484 11.66 -36.45 -15.35
C ASP A 484 11.31 -35.07 -14.76
N LYS A 485 12.18 -34.08 -15.00
CA LYS A 485 11.97 -32.68 -14.62
C LYS A 485 10.68 -32.08 -15.22
N GLU A 486 10.22 -32.55 -16.39
CA GLU A 486 8.94 -32.11 -16.96
C GLU A 486 7.74 -32.62 -16.15
N VAL A 487 7.85 -33.78 -15.49
CA VAL A 487 6.83 -34.24 -14.53
C VAL A 487 6.81 -33.31 -13.32
N VAL A 488 7.99 -33.00 -12.76
CA VAL A 488 8.13 -32.10 -11.61
C VAL A 488 7.53 -30.72 -11.94
N LYS A 489 7.86 -30.16 -13.10
CA LYS A 489 7.31 -28.88 -13.60
C LYS A 489 5.79 -28.90 -13.72
N LYS A 490 5.21 -29.97 -14.27
CA LYS A 490 3.75 -30.12 -14.37
C LYS A 490 3.12 -30.14 -12.97
N VAL A 491 3.66 -30.95 -12.05
CA VAL A 491 3.18 -31.06 -10.66
C VAL A 491 3.14 -29.68 -9.99
N TRP A 492 4.28 -28.99 -9.96
CA TRP A 492 4.39 -27.64 -9.38
C TRP A 492 3.41 -26.65 -10.01
N GLY A 493 3.28 -26.67 -11.35
CA GLY A 493 2.38 -25.78 -12.08
C GLY A 493 0.90 -25.95 -11.72
N ARG A 494 0.50 -27.11 -11.19
CA ARG A 494 -0.90 -27.40 -10.84
C ARG A 494 -1.20 -27.20 -9.36
N ILE A 495 -0.29 -27.63 -8.48
CA ILE A 495 -0.46 -27.51 -7.01
C ILE A 495 -0.16 -26.10 -6.49
N ALA A 496 0.72 -25.36 -7.17
CA ALA A 496 1.06 -23.97 -6.86
C ALA A 496 1.25 -23.15 -8.16
N PRO A 497 0.15 -22.81 -8.86
CA PRO A 497 0.22 -22.16 -10.17
C PRO A 497 1.01 -20.85 -10.13
N GLY A 498 2.05 -20.76 -10.96
CA GLY A 498 2.91 -19.58 -11.04
C GLY A 498 4.12 -19.58 -10.11
N ILE A 499 4.31 -20.60 -9.27
CA ILE A 499 5.41 -20.67 -8.30
C ILE A 499 6.81 -20.69 -8.94
N ALA A 500 6.95 -21.32 -10.11
CA ALA A 500 8.17 -21.33 -10.93
C ALA A 500 8.15 -20.27 -12.05
N SER A 501 7.21 -19.32 -11.98
CA SER A 501 7.12 -18.22 -12.94
C SER A 501 6.87 -16.89 -12.27
N GLN A 502 5.64 -16.39 -12.33
CA GLN A 502 5.26 -15.06 -11.85
C GLN A 502 5.51 -14.84 -10.35
N PHE A 503 5.53 -15.91 -9.54
CA PHE A 503 5.66 -15.84 -8.08
C PHE A 503 7.01 -16.33 -7.53
N ASP A 504 7.93 -16.74 -8.40
CA ASP A 504 9.21 -17.32 -7.99
C ASP A 504 10.11 -16.29 -7.25
N ALA A 505 11.08 -16.78 -6.47
CA ALA A 505 11.95 -15.96 -5.63
C ALA A 505 12.65 -14.78 -6.32
N PRO A 506 13.05 -14.86 -7.59
CA PRO A 506 13.56 -13.70 -8.32
C PRO A 506 12.59 -12.51 -8.37
N TYR A 507 11.29 -12.75 -8.23
CA TYR A 507 10.22 -11.76 -8.32
C TYR A 507 9.64 -11.38 -6.96
N SER A 508 9.51 -12.34 -6.04
CA SER A 508 8.90 -12.16 -4.72
C SER A 508 9.88 -11.66 -3.65
N VAL A 509 11.16 -12.03 -3.67
CA VAL A 509 12.13 -11.56 -2.67
C VAL A 509 12.39 -10.05 -2.79
N PRO A 510 12.61 -9.47 -4.00
CA PRO A 510 12.97 -8.06 -4.12
C PRO A 510 11.86 -7.10 -3.69
N VAL A 511 10.59 -7.52 -3.78
CA VAL A 511 9.43 -6.68 -3.45
C VAL A 511 9.20 -6.53 -1.94
N ILE A 512 9.96 -7.26 -1.11
CA ILE A 512 9.95 -7.08 0.35
C ILE A 512 10.60 -5.74 0.73
N ALA A 513 11.55 -5.26 -0.07
CA ALA A 513 12.18 -3.96 0.13
C ALA A 513 11.13 -2.84 0.25
N PRO A 514 11.32 -1.89 1.18
CA PRO A 514 12.53 -1.65 1.97
C PRO A 514 12.58 -2.35 3.34
N ARG A 515 11.60 -3.21 3.66
CA ARG A 515 11.46 -3.78 5.00
C ARG A 515 12.62 -4.73 5.34
N PRO A 516 13.13 -4.76 6.58
CA PRO A 516 14.22 -5.66 6.96
C PRO A 516 13.92 -7.12 6.61
N LEU A 517 14.87 -7.74 5.91
CA LEU A 517 14.80 -9.12 5.44
C LEU A 517 16.11 -9.83 5.76
N TYR A 518 16.05 -10.95 6.48
CA TYR A 518 17.19 -11.81 6.72
C TYR A 518 16.93 -13.23 6.21
N LEU A 519 17.66 -13.64 5.18
CA LEU A 519 17.56 -14.96 4.57
C LEU A 519 18.60 -15.90 5.18
N LEU A 520 18.16 -16.99 5.80
CA LEU A 520 19.04 -17.99 6.39
C LEU A 520 18.77 -19.35 5.75
N ASN A 521 19.69 -19.84 4.92
CA ASN A 521 19.61 -21.14 4.25
C ASN A 521 20.83 -21.99 4.60
N GLY A 522 20.66 -23.31 4.67
CA GLY A 522 21.77 -24.23 4.82
C GLY A 522 22.62 -24.28 3.55
N ALA A 523 23.95 -24.23 3.68
CA ALA A 523 24.84 -24.25 2.53
C ALA A 523 24.80 -25.57 1.74
N GLU A 524 24.53 -26.66 2.45
CA GLU A 524 24.45 -28.02 1.92
C GLU A 524 23.01 -28.53 1.80
N ASP A 525 22.00 -27.70 2.08
CA ASP A 525 20.59 -28.12 2.02
C ASP A 525 20.19 -28.41 0.56
N PRO A 526 20.00 -29.69 0.19
CA PRO A 526 19.72 -30.04 -1.19
C PRO A 526 18.27 -29.72 -1.57
N ARG A 527 17.39 -29.43 -0.60
CA ARG A 527 15.99 -29.04 -0.82
C ARG A 527 15.82 -27.55 -1.10
N CYS A 528 16.74 -26.71 -0.63
CA CYS A 528 16.79 -25.27 -0.92
C CYS A 528 18.19 -24.83 -1.39
N PRO A 529 18.65 -25.32 -2.56
CA PRO A 529 20.02 -25.15 -3.02
C PRO A 529 20.40 -23.68 -3.25
N LEU A 530 21.62 -23.31 -2.84
CA LEU A 530 22.13 -21.93 -2.96
C LEU A 530 22.13 -21.39 -4.40
N GLY A 531 22.28 -22.26 -5.41
CA GLY A 531 22.20 -21.84 -6.82
C GLY A 531 20.86 -21.16 -7.16
N GLY A 532 19.76 -21.62 -6.54
CA GLY A 532 18.44 -21.02 -6.68
C GLY A 532 18.30 -19.65 -6.01
N LEU A 533 19.26 -19.24 -5.15
CA LEU A 533 19.26 -17.96 -4.45
C LEU A 533 20.10 -16.87 -5.12
N VAL A 534 20.97 -17.22 -6.07
CA VAL A 534 21.87 -16.25 -6.73
C VAL A 534 21.10 -15.09 -7.37
N VAL A 535 20.08 -15.39 -8.18
CA VAL A 535 19.28 -14.37 -8.85
C VAL A 535 18.37 -13.60 -7.87
N PRO A 536 17.59 -14.26 -6.98
CA PRO A 536 16.79 -13.57 -5.96
C PRO A 536 17.60 -12.59 -5.12
N VAL A 537 18.74 -13.02 -4.57
CA VAL A 537 19.59 -12.18 -3.70
C VAL A 537 20.19 -11.01 -4.47
N LYS A 538 20.65 -11.23 -5.72
CA LYS A 538 21.17 -10.14 -6.57
C LYS A 538 20.09 -9.09 -6.85
N ARG A 539 18.87 -9.51 -7.20
CA ARG A 539 17.75 -8.60 -7.46
C ARG A 539 17.30 -7.89 -6.18
N ALA A 540 17.24 -8.60 -5.05
CA ALA A 540 16.93 -8.02 -3.76
C ALA A 540 17.95 -6.94 -3.39
N LYS A 541 19.26 -7.25 -3.41
CA LYS A 541 20.33 -6.26 -3.18
C LYS A 541 20.18 -5.03 -4.08
N LYS A 542 19.83 -5.21 -5.36
CA LYS A 542 19.54 -4.10 -6.27
C LYS A 542 18.30 -3.30 -5.84
N ALA A 543 17.23 -3.96 -5.41
CA ALA A 543 16.03 -3.31 -4.89
C ALA A 543 16.33 -2.50 -3.63
N TYR A 544 17.01 -3.07 -2.62
CA TYR A 544 17.42 -2.34 -1.40
C TYR A 544 18.39 -1.18 -1.68
N LYS A 545 19.22 -1.27 -2.73
CA LYS A 545 20.07 -0.15 -3.21
C LYS A 545 19.30 0.92 -3.98
N LYS A 546 18.18 0.56 -4.61
CA LYS A 546 17.35 1.42 -5.46
C LYS A 546 16.18 2.04 -4.72
N THR A 547 15.73 1.42 -3.63
CA THR A 547 15.08 2.16 -2.56
C THR A 547 15.96 3.37 -2.36
N PRO A 548 15.43 4.59 -2.51
CA PRO A 548 16.19 5.76 -2.15
C PRO A 548 16.91 5.42 -0.84
N ALA A 549 18.16 5.82 -0.68
CA ALA A 549 18.55 6.20 0.67
C ALA A 549 17.45 7.17 1.06
N ASN A 550 16.42 6.69 1.77
CA ASN A 550 15.33 7.52 2.24
C ASN A 550 16.09 8.66 2.87
N PHE A 551 15.84 9.88 2.39
CA PHE A 551 16.38 11.08 2.98
C PHE A 551 16.42 10.82 4.48
N LYS A 552 17.59 10.96 5.12
CA LYS A 552 17.74 10.70 6.57
C LYS A 552 16.67 11.44 7.41
N VAL A 553 15.97 12.40 6.82
CA VAL A 553 14.68 12.94 7.24
C VAL A 553 13.69 11.89 7.76
N TRP A 554 13.54 10.71 7.15
CA TRP A 554 12.66 9.67 7.71
C TRP A 554 13.19 9.10 9.01
N ASP A 555 14.51 8.88 9.10
CA ASP A 555 15.15 8.46 10.35
C ASP A 555 15.00 9.56 11.41
N LEU A 556 15.01 10.84 11.02
CA LEU A 556 14.74 11.98 11.89
C LEU A 556 13.26 12.05 12.33
N ILE A 557 12.30 11.75 11.46
CA ILE A 557 10.87 11.60 11.83
C ILE A 557 10.71 10.48 12.87
N LYS A 558 11.39 9.35 12.66
CA LYS A 558 11.37 8.23 13.61
C LYS A 558 12.12 8.53 14.90
N LEU A 559 13.20 9.32 14.84
CA LEU A 559 13.87 9.83 16.02
C LEU A 559 12.93 10.75 16.82
N ALA A 560 12.26 11.71 16.19
CA ALA A 560 11.28 12.56 16.86
C ALA A 560 10.16 11.73 17.50
N GLU A 561 9.67 10.71 16.82
CA GLU A 561 8.69 9.75 17.36
C GLU A 561 9.19 9.07 18.62
N TYR A 562 10.40 8.53 18.57
CA TYR A 562 11.03 7.91 19.73
C TYR A 562 11.24 8.90 20.88
N LEU A 563 11.74 10.11 20.59
CA LEU A 563 11.96 11.14 21.61
C LEU A 563 10.65 11.54 22.30
N THR A 564 9.53 11.61 21.58
CA THR A 564 8.22 11.90 22.20
C THR A 564 7.69 10.78 23.11
N GLN A 565 8.22 9.56 23.00
CA GLN A 565 7.85 8.43 23.85
C GLN A 565 8.72 8.31 25.10
N ARG A 566 9.83 9.03 25.17
CA ARG A 566 10.74 9.02 26.30
C ARG A 566 10.17 9.83 27.45
N LYS A 567 10.05 9.20 28.62
CA LYS A 567 9.49 9.83 29.84
C LYS A 567 10.35 10.98 30.37
N ASP A 568 11.63 11.02 30.03
CA ASP A 568 12.59 12.05 30.42
C ASP A 568 12.67 13.23 29.45
N ILE A 569 11.84 13.26 28.40
CA ILE A 569 11.82 14.29 27.37
C ILE A 569 10.48 15.00 27.36
N ASP A 570 10.48 16.34 27.35
CA ASP A 570 9.28 17.13 27.06
C ASP A 570 9.00 17.09 25.55
N PRO A 571 7.89 16.47 25.10
CA PRO A 571 7.57 16.33 23.68
C PRO A 571 7.30 17.67 22.98
N GLN A 572 7.08 18.76 23.74
CA GLN A 572 6.91 20.11 23.20
C GLN A 572 8.23 20.87 23.06
N ARG A 573 9.36 20.31 23.52
CA ARG A 573 10.67 21.00 23.58
C ARG A 573 11.78 20.24 22.87
N ILE A 574 11.49 19.73 21.66
CA ILE A 574 12.49 19.02 20.86
C ILE A 574 13.08 19.99 19.82
N GLY A 575 14.40 20.21 19.89
CA GLY A 575 15.16 21.00 18.91
C GLY A 575 15.86 20.14 17.87
N ILE A 576 16.11 20.68 16.67
CA ILE A 576 16.96 20.06 15.66
C ILE A 576 17.95 21.04 15.03
N THR A 577 19.21 20.62 14.95
CA THR A 577 20.28 21.33 14.25
C THR A 577 21.14 20.34 13.48
N GLY A 578 21.96 20.86 12.58
CA GLY A 578 22.95 20.09 11.85
C GLY A 578 23.82 20.97 10.97
N ILE A 579 24.95 20.44 10.54
CA ILE A 579 25.96 21.16 9.77
C ILE A 579 26.00 20.60 8.34
N SER A 580 26.01 21.48 7.34
CA SER A 580 26.13 21.12 5.91
C SER A 580 25.03 20.13 5.48
N LEU A 581 25.36 18.90 5.11
CA LEU A 581 24.36 17.84 4.85
C LEU A 581 23.42 17.62 6.04
N GLY A 582 23.94 17.70 7.28
CA GLY A 582 23.11 17.66 8.49
C GLY A 582 22.20 18.88 8.63
N GLY A 583 22.66 20.06 8.19
CA GLY A 583 21.83 21.27 8.17
C GLY A 583 20.70 21.19 7.16
N MET A 584 20.98 20.60 5.99
CA MET A 584 19.94 20.28 5.01
C MET A 584 18.90 19.31 5.59
N GLN A 585 19.36 18.26 6.27
CA GLN A 585 18.47 17.30 6.94
C GLN A 585 17.64 17.95 8.05
N ALA A 586 18.24 18.83 8.85
CA ALA A 586 17.56 19.56 9.92
C ALA A 586 16.43 20.44 9.38
N TRP A 587 16.67 21.19 8.29
CA TRP A 587 15.62 21.99 7.65
C TRP A 587 14.49 21.09 7.16
N PHE A 588 14.82 20.00 6.43
CA PHE A 588 13.80 19.15 5.83
C PHE A 588 12.96 18.44 6.89
N ALA A 589 13.60 17.91 7.93
CA ALA A 589 12.91 17.28 9.06
C ALA A 589 11.98 18.28 9.77
N ALA A 590 12.45 19.50 10.01
CA ALA A 590 11.59 20.54 10.55
C ALA A 590 10.43 20.87 9.61
N ALA A 591 10.63 20.91 8.28
CA ALA A 591 9.56 21.23 7.34
C ALA A 591 8.44 20.18 7.29
N VAL A 592 8.76 18.90 7.48
CA VAL A 592 7.79 17.79 7.34
C VAL A 592 7.26 17.26 8.67
N ASP A 593 7.94 17.52 9.79
CA ASP A 593 7.58 17.02 11.11
C ASP A 593 7.48 18.16 12.12
N THR A 594 6.28 18.33 12.67
CA THR A 594 5.97 19.41 13.62
C THR A 594 6.47 19.16 15.03
N ARG A 595 6.93 17.93 15.35
CA ARG A 595 7.48 17.59 16.68
C ARG A 595 8.82 18.28 16.97
N TYR A 596 9.55 18.66 15.93
CA TYR A 596 10.69 19.55 16.09
C TYR A 596 10.21 20.98 16.34
N SER A 597 10.08 21.37 17.60
CA SER A 597 9.60 22.67 18.04
C SER A 597 10.52 23.82 17.64
N VAL A 598 11.83 23.58 17.50
CA VAL A 598 12.85 24.60 17.16
C VAL A 598 13.84 24.02 16.14
N ALA A 599 14.19 24.78 15.11
CA ALA A 599 15.15 24.35 14.08
C ALA A 599 16.25 25.39 13.82
N VAL A 600 17.50 24.93 13.78
CA VAL A 600 18.67 25.77 13.46
C VAL A 600 19.58 25.05 12.47
N PRO A 601 19.32 25.08 11.16
CA PRO A 601 20.22 24.51 10.16
C PRO A 601 21.45 25.41 9.92
N LEU A 602 22.66 24.84 9.98
CA LEU A 602 23.94 25.53 9.75
C LEU A 602 24.53 25.13 8.41
N ILE A 603 24.93 26.13 7.61
CA ILE A 603 25.59 26.03 6.29
C ILE A 603 24.97 24.96 5.38
N GLY A 604 23.66 24.75 5.51
CA GLY A 604 22.96 23.62 4.92
C GLY A 604 21.82 24.03 4.01
N VAL A 605 21.35 25.28 4.09
CA VAL A 605 20.17 25.80 3.37
C VAL A 605 20.58 26.41 2.04
N GLN A 606 19.92 26.03 0.95
CA GLN A 606 20.18 26.57 -0.39
C GLN A 606 18.97 26.45 -1.32
N GLY A 607 18.92 27.27 -2.36
CA GLY A 607 17.99 27.13 -3.49
C GLY A 607 18.59 26.30 -4.61
N PHE A 608 18.21 25.02 -4.74
CA PHE A 608 18.76 24.11 -5.74
C PHE A 608 18.39 24.51 -7.17
N ARG A 609 17.13 24.92 -7.40
CA ARG A 609 16.69 25.41 -8.70
C ARG A 609 17.47 26.65 -9.10
N TRP A 610 17.58 27.60 -8.17
CA TRP A 610 18.31 28.84 -8.39
C TRP A 610 19.78 28.56 -8.74
N ALA A 611 20.43 27.65 -8.01
CA ALA A 611 21.81 27.25 -8.29
C ALA A 611 21.96 26.66 -9.69
N ILE A 612 21.02 25.81 -10.14
CA ILE A 612 21.02 25.26 -11.51
C ILE A 612 20.81 26.36 -12.56
N GLU A 613 19.83 27.23 -12.35
CA GLU A 613 19.46 28.28 -13.30
C GLU A 613 20.59 29.32 -13.48
N ASN A 614 21.32 29.62 -12.42
CA ASN A 614 22.35 30.67 -12.38
C ASN A 614 23.79 30.14 -12.41
N ASP A 615 24.01 28.90 -12.85
CA ASP A 615 25.36 28.32 -12.95
C ASP A 615 26.17 28.38 -11.65
N ALA A 616 25.51 28.18 -10.52
CA ALA A 616 26.11 28.19 -9.17
C ALA A 616 26.00 26.81 -8.49
N TRP A 617 26.10 25.72 -9.27
CA TRP A 617 25.92 24.34 -8.83
C TRP A 617 27.24 23.57 -8.69
N GLN A 618 28.36 24.12 -9.14
CA GLN A 618 29.66 23.47 -9.35
C GLN A 618 30.25 22.97 -8.02
N ALA A 619 30.31 23.83 -7.00
CA ALA A 619 30.85 23.42 -5.70
C ALA A 619 30.03 22.28 -5.04
N ARG A 620 28.73 22.18 -5.35
CA ARG A 620 27.89 21.07 -4.91
C ARG A 620 28.16 19.81 -5.73
N VAL A 621 28.30 19.93 -7.04
CA VAL A 621 28.70 18.84 -7.93
C VAL A 621 30.06 18.29 -7.54
N ASP A 622 31.05 19.14 -7.26
CA ASP A 622 32.40 18.73 -6.88
C ASP A 622 32.41 17.92 -5.58
N SER A 623 31.52 18.22 -4.63
CA SER A 623 31.36 17.43 -3.40
C SER A 623 30.85 15.99 -3.64
N LEU A 624 30.29 15.73 -4.83
CA LEU A 624 29.73 14.45 -5.25
C LEU A 624 30.24 14.04 -6.63
N LYS A 625 31.43 14.52 -7.03
CA LYS A 625 31.95 14.45 -8.40
C LYS A 625 31.87 13.06 -9.05
N PRO A 626 32.22 11.95 -8.35
CA PRO A 626 32.13 10.61 -8.94
C PRO A 626 30.72 10.25 -9.44
N LEU A 627 29.66 10.70 -8.76
CA LEU A 627 28.28 10.46 -9.18
C LEU A 627 27.96 11.21 -10.49
N PHE A 628 28.38 12.47 -10.58
CA PHE A 628 28.11 13.30 -11.76
C PHE A 628 28.95 12.88 -12.96
N GLU A 629 30.18 12.38 -12.76
CA GLU A 629 30.99 11.79 -13.83
C GLU A 629 30.34 10.54 -14.41
N VAL A 630 29.84 9.62 -13.57
CA VAL A 630 29.09 8.45 -14.04
C VAL A 630 27.84 8.88 -14.81
N ALA A 631 27.07 9.83 -14.29
CA ALA A 631 25.87 10.32 -14.96
C ALA A 631 26.18 11.00 -16.31
N ARG A 632 27.27 11.77 -16.39
CA ARG A 632 27.75 12.38 -17.63
C ARG A 632 28.06 11.32 -18.67
N ILE A 633 28.83 10.28 -18.30
CA ILE A 633 29.20 9.17 -19.19
C ILE A 633 27.95 8.42 -19.66
N ASP A 634 27.04 8.07 -18.73
CA ASP A 634 25.77 7.39 -19.04
C ASP A 634 24.88 8.20 -20.00
N MET A 635 25.00 9.53 -19.97
CA MET A 635 24.26 10.45 -20.83
C MET A 635 24.97 10.77 -22.14
N GLY A 636 26.17 10.21 -22.38
CA GLY A 636 26.95 10.47 -23.59
C GLY A 636 27.46 11.91 -23.71
N LYS A 637 27.64 12.60 -22.58
CA LYS A 637 28.05 14.02 -22.52
C LYS A 637 29.57 14.14 -22.39
N SER A 638 30.19 15.14 -23.02
CA SER A 638 31.63 15.42 -22.90
C SER A 638 32.00 16.06 -21.56
N GLU A 639 31.08 16.83 -20.96
CA GLU A 639 31.26 17.55 -19.70
C GLU A 639 30.02 17.47 -18.81
N ILE A 640 30.17 17.76 -17.52
CA ILE A 640 29.03 17.87 -16.59
C ILE A 640 28.37 19.22 -16.86
N ASP A 641 27.20 19.21 -17.50
CA ASP A 641 26.41 20.42 -17.80
C ASP A 641 25.12 20.50 -16.94
N LYS A 642 24.35 21.59 -17.08
CA LYS A 642 23.07 21.78 -16.37
C LYS A 642 22.10 20.61 -16.55
N GLU A 643 22.11 19.94 -17.71
CA GLU A 643 21.20 18.83 -17.98
C GLU A 643 21.62 17.56 -17.24
N VAL A 644 22.92 17.26 -17.17
CA VAL A 644 23.45 16.22 -16.27
C VAL A 644 23.06 16.52 -14.83
N VAL A 645 23.21 17.77 -14.40
CA VAL A 645 22.90 18.19 -13.03
C VAL A 645 21.41 18.02 -12.70
N LYS A 646 20.52 18.51 -13.56
CA LYS A 646 19.06 18.32 -13.44
C LYS A 646 18.70 16.84 -13.42
N LYS A 647 19.32 16.03 -14.29
CA LYS A 647 19.03 14.59 -14.37
C LYS A 647 19.44 13.85 -13.12
N VAL A 648 20.63 14.13 -12.59
CA VAL A 648 21.11 13.53 -11.34
C VAL A 648 20.18 13.89 -10.20
N TRP A 649 19.91 15.19 -9.99
CA TRP A 649 19.01 15.61 -8.91
C TRP A 649 17.60 15.04 -9.06
N GLY A 650 17.02 15.07 -10.26
CA GLY A 650 15.72 14.48 -10.54
C GLY A 650 15.67 12.97 -10.31
N ARG A 651 16.82 12.27 -10.32
CA ARG A 651 16.92 10.83 -10.08
C ARG A 651 17.20 10.48 -8.62
N ILE A 652 18.16 11.14 -7.97
CA ILE A 652 18.61 10.79 -6.61
C ILE A 652 17.86 11.56 -5.52
N ALA A 653 17.29 12.71 -5.84
CA ALA A 653 16.49 13.52 -4.95
C ALA A 653 15.32 14.18 -5.70
N PRO A 654 14.35 13.38 -6.20
CA PRO A 654 13.22 13.91 -6.96
C PRO A 654 12.50 15.01 -6.18
N GLY A 655 12.26 16.15 -6.83
CA GLY A 655 11.60 17.30 -6.20
C GLY A 655 12.53 18.32 -5.52
N ILE A 656 13.83 18.03 -5.36
CA ILE A 656 14.77 18.89 -4.63
C ILE A 656 14.98 20.27 -5.25
N ALA A 657 14.85 20.37 -6.58
CA ALA A 657 14.88 21.62 -7.35
C ALA A 657 13.47 22.05 -7.81
N SER A 658 12.43 21.59 -7.12
CA SER A 658 11.03 21.96 -7.37
C SER A 658 10.24 22.06 -6.06
N GLN A 659 9.24 21.20 -5.83
CA GLN A 659 8.33 21.32 -4.68
C GLN A 659 9.01 21.19 -3.30
N PHE A 660 10.21 20.61 -3.23
CA PHE A 660 10.97 20.47 -1.98
C PHE A 660 12.08 21.52 -1.82
N ASP A 661 12.32 22.35 -2.84
CA ASP A 661 13.36 23.37 -2.78
C ASP A 661 13.08 24.40 -1.67
N ALA A 662 14.12 25.07 -1.18
CA ALA A 662 14.03 26.02 -0.05
C ALA A 662 12.95 27.10 -0.19
N PRO A 663 12.62 27.64 -1.39
CA PRO A 663 11.52 28.60 -1.55
C PRO A 663 10.14 28.08 -1.14
N TYR A 664 9.98 26.76 -1.05
CA TYR A 664 8.73 26.09 -0.73
C TYR A 664 8.79 25.39 0.63
N SER A 665 9.93 24.80 0.99
CA SER A 665 10.08 24.02 2.23
C SER A 665 10.48 24.86 3.46
N VAL A 666 11.18 25.98 3.31
CA VAL A 666 11.51 26.85 4.46
C VAL A 666 10.28 27.55 5.05
N PRO A 667 9.36 28.15 4.24
CA PRO A 667 8.22 28.89 4.80
C PRO A 667 7.21 28.04 5.58
N VAL A 668 7.13 26.73 5.30
CA VAL A 668 6.16 25.83 5.97
C VAL A 668 6.55 25.47 7.40
N ILE A 669 7.77 25.82 7.84
CA ILE A 669 8.19 25.64 9.24
C ILE A 669 7.47 26.63 10.17
N ALA A 670 6.98 27.75 9.63
CA ALA A 670 6.21 28.72 10.39
C ALA A 670 4.99 28.07 11.07
N PRO A 671 4.66 28.47 12.31
CA PRO A 671 5.24 29.58 13.08
C PRO A 671 6.41 29.18 14.00
N ARG A 672 6.93 27.94 13.90
CA ARG A 672 7.93 27.41 14.85
C ARG A 672 9.28 28.12 14.73
N PRO A 673 10.00 28.38 15.84
CA PRO A 673 11.31 29.02 15.82
C PRO A 673 12.30 28.41 14.80
N LEU A 674 12.80 29.23 13.90
CA LEU A 674 13.71 28.87 12.82
C LEU A 674 14.84 29.89 12.68
N TYR A 675 16.09 29.42 12.77
CA TYR A 675 17.27 30.26 12.55
C TYR A 675 18.16 29.65 11.48
N LEU A 676 18.22 30.29 10.31
CA LEU A 676 19.11 29.88 9.23
C LEU A 676 20.47 30.58 9.37
N LEU A 677 21.56 29.81 9.45
CA LEU A 677 22.93 30.31 9.59
C LEU A 677 23.77 29.81 8.41
N ASN A 678 24.29 30.71 7.59
CA ASN A 678 25.13 30.39 6.42
C ASN A 678 26.40 31.26 6.39
N GLY A 679 27.42 30.85 5.64
CA GLY A 679 28.50 31.75 5.22
C GLY A 679 28.04 32.59 4.03
N ALA A 680 28.37 33.89 4.01
CA ALA A 680 28.01 34.78 2.91
C ALA A 680 28.72 34.39 1.59
N GLU A 681 29.92 33.81 1.71
CA GLU A 681 30.76 33.38 0.59
C GLU A 681 30.69 31.86 0.35
N ASP A 682 29.73 31.15 0.96
CA ASP A 682 29.59 29.69 0.83
C ASP A 682 29.24 29.29 -0.62
N PRO A 683 30.16 28.69 -1.39
CA PRO A 683 29.90 28.36 -2.79
C PRO A 683 28.96 27.15 -2.91
N ARG A 684 28.80 26.35 -1.86
CA ARG A 684 27.87 25.22 -1.83
C ARG A 684 26.46 25.68 -1.48
N CYS A 685 26.30 26.77 -0.73
CA CYS A 685 25.01 27.32 -0.34
C CYS A 685 24.93 28.81 -0.72
N PRO A 686 24.95 29.14 -2.03
CA PRO A 686 25.12 30.50 -2.50
C PRO A 686 23.99 31.43 -2.03
N LEU A 687 24.37 32.61 -1.54
CA LEU A 687 23.45 33.57 -0.94
C LEU A 687 22.30 33.99 -1.88
N GLY A 688 22.56 34.10 -3.19
CA GLY A 688 21.53 34.38 -4.18
C GLY A 688 20.38 33.36 -4.17
N GLY A 689 20.68 32.09 -3.89
CA GLY A 689 19.68 31.02 -3.75
C GLY A 689 18.82 31.13 -2.49
N LEU A 690 19.18 31.99 -1.53
CA LEU A 690 18.48 32.19 -0.26
C LEU A 690 17.59 33.44 -0.23
N VAL A 691 17.72 34.35 -1.21
CA VAL A 691 16.90 35.58 -1.29
C VAL A 691 15.40 35.27 -1.29
N VAL A 692 14.95 34.37 -2.17
CA VAL A 692 13.53 34.00 -2.29
C VAL A 692 13.04 33.20 -1.08
N PRO A 693 13.73 32.15 -0.60
CA PRO A 693 13.36 31.44 0.63
C PRO A 693 13.21 32.36 1.84
N VAL A 694 14.19 33.24 2.09
CA VAL A 694 14.18 34.17 3.24
C VAL A 694 13.04 35.18 3.13
N LYS A 695 12.79 35.73 1.93
CA LYS A 695 11.64 36.63 1.70
C LYS A 695 10.31 35.95 1.99
N ARG A 696 10.12 34.71 1.52
CA ARG A 696 8.89 33.94 1.75
C ARG A 696 8.74 33.52 3.21
N ALA A 697 9.83 33.13 3.87
CA ALA A 697 9.85 32.86 5.30
C ALA A 697 9.42 34.11 6.10
N LYS A 698 10.05 35.27 5.88
CA LYS A 698 9.64 36.53 6.53
C LYS A 698 8.14 36.83 6.37
N LYS A 699 7.57 36.53 5.19
CA LYS A 699 6.12 36.66 4.95
C LYS A 699 5.29 35.66 5.78
N ALA A 700 5.70 34.40 5.86
CA ALA A 700 5.01 33.36 6.64
C ALA A 700 5.07 33.66 8.15
N TYR A 701 6.19 34.20 8.63
CA TYR A 701 6.40 34.59 10.03
C TYR A 701 5.86 35.99 10.38
N LYS A 702 5.04 36.64 9.52
CA LYS A 702 4.52 38.00 9.78
C LYS A 702 3.81 38.13 11.14
N LYS A 703 3.14 37.07 11.62
CA LYS A 703 2.47 37.04 12.93
C LYS A 703 3.40 36.68 14.10
N THR A 704 4.55 36.07 13.82
CA THR A 704 5.54 35.63 14.82
C THR A 704 6.96 36.01 14.38
N PRO A 705 7.24 37.32 14.12
CA PRO A 705 8.50 37.73 13.51
C PRO A 705 9.73 37.38 14.37
N ALA A 706 9.56 37.34 15.70
CA ALA A 706 10.61 36.94 16.64
C ALA A 706 11.04 35.46 16.53
N ASN A 707 10.28 34.63 15.81
CA ASN A 707 10.54 33.21 15.62
C ASN A 707 11.33 32.92 14.32
N PHE A 708 11.72 33.92 13.53
CA PHE A 708 12.54 33.70 12.33
C PHE A 708 13.76 34.61 12.31
N LYS A 709 14.94 34.03 12.16
CA LYS A 709 16.20 34.76 11.96
C LYS A 709 16.99 34.13 10.81
N PHE A 710 17.68 34.97 10.05
CA PHE A 710 18.61 34.56 9.00
C PHE A 710 19.87 35.41 9.14
N VAL A 711 21.02 34.76 9.18
CA VAL A 711 22.33 35.43 9.12
C VAL A 711 23.20 34.70 8.10
N ALA A 712 23.83 35.51 7.24
CA ALA A 712 24.95 35.11 6.40
C ALA A 712 26.20 35.80 6.95
N GLU A 713 27.20 35.04 7.41
CA GLU A 713 28.42 35.60 8.01
C GLU A 713 29.40 36.07 6.92
N GLU A 714 29.75 37.35 6.92
CA GLU A 714 30.66 37.97 5.95
C GLU A 714 32.09 37.38 6.06
N GLY A 715 32.77 37.19 4.94
CA GLY A 715 34.12 36.60 4.91
C GLY A 715 34.16 35.08 5.19
N VAL A 716 33.00 34.42 5.28
CA VAL A 716 32.90 32.99 5.62
C VAL A 716 32.36 32.20 4.44
N GLY A 717 33.14 31.20 4.00
CA GLY A 717 32.75 30.21 2.99
C GLY A 717 31.95 29.03 3.57
N HIS A 718 32.19 27.81 3.06
CA HIS A 718 31.52 26.60 3.55
C HIS A 718 32.17 26.05 4.83
N THR A 719 32.11 26.80 5.94
CA THR A 719 32.72 26.43 7.22
C THR A 719 31.86 26.93 8.38
N VAL A 720 31.84 26.17 9.48
CA VAL A 720 31.13 26.55 10.71
C VAL A 720 32.07 27.36 11.60
N THR A 721 31.57 28.48 12.12
CA THR A 721 32.31 29.39 13.00
C THR A 721 31.88 29.25 14.45
N SER A 722 32.70 29.76 15.37
CA SER A 722 32.33 29.89 16.79
C SER A 722 31.08 30.75 16.98
N PHE A 723 30.89 31.79 16.14
CA PHE A 723 29.70 32.61 16.12
C PHE A 723 28.45 31.79 15.79
N MET A 724 28.47 30.98 14.72
CA MET A 724 27.31 30.14 14.36
C MET A 724 26.96 29.11 15.43
N ILE A 725 27.97 28.51 16.09
CA ILE A 725 27.74 27.58 17.20
C ILE A 725 27.06 28.30 18.37
N LYS A 726 27.60 29.46 18.77
CA LYS A 726 27.03 30.29 19.85
C LYS A 726 25.59 30.68 19.54
N GLU A 727 25.32 31.24 18.36
CA GLU A 727 23.99 31.70 17.96
C GLU A 727 22.97 30.55 17.88
N SER A 728 23.39 29.36 17.42
CA SER A 728 22.57 28.15 17.42
C SER A 728 22.18 27.73 18.84
N SER A 729 23.17 27.68 19.75
CA SER A 729 22.95 27.33 21.17
C SER A 729 22.04 28.34 21.87
N ASP A 730 22.28 29.63 21.72
CA ASP A 730 21.48 30.70 22.33
C ASP A 730 20.02 30.66 21.83
N TRP A 731 19.81 30.28 20.57
CA TRP A 731 18.47 30.12 20.01
C TRP A 731 17.71 28.94 20.62
N PHE A 732 18.37 27.80 20.81
CA PHE A 732 17.77 26.69 21.54
C PHE A 732 17.46 27.07 22.98
N ASP A 733 18.38 27.73 23.67
CA ASP A 733 18.16 28.20 25.04
C ASP A 733 16.93 29.10 25.13
N LYS A 734 16.80 30.06 24.22
CA LYS A 734 15.66 30.98 24.17
C LYS A 734 14.31 30.26 24.08
N PHE A 735 14.21 29.19 23.28
CA PHE A 735 12.91 28.56 22.97
C PHE A 735 12.67 27.23 23.68
N LEU A 736 13.70 26.57 24.20
CA LEU A 736 13.59 25.28 24.89
C LEU A 736 13.78 25.39 26.41
N LYS A 737 14.57 26.34 26.93
CA LYS A 737 14.77 26.48 28.39
C LYS A 737 13.63 27.24 29.11
N GLN A 738 12.74 27.93 28.40
CA GLN A 738 11.69 28.73 29.05
C GLN A 738 10.62 27.85 29.72
N GLY A 739 10.88 27.44 30.97
CA GLY A 739 9.96 26.78 31.87
C GLY A 739 10.24 27.20 33.30
N ASN A 740 9.68 28.36 33.69
CA ASN A 740 9.41 28.90 35.04
C ASN A 740 9.72 30.40 35.13
N MET A 741 8.84 31.23 34.56
CA MET A 741 8.55 32.58 35.09
C MET A 741 7.13 32.98 34.70
N THR A 742 6.14 32.35 35.36
CA THR A 742 4.88 32.98 35.75
C THR A 742 4.33 32.19 36.92
N SER A 743 4.79 32.54 38.12
CA SER A 743 3.95 32.56 39.31
C SER A 743 2.99 33.74 39.16
N HIS A 744 1.72 33.46 38.94
CA HIS A 744 0.56 34.08 39.58
C HIS A 744 -0.73 33.53 39.00
#